data_AF-A0A7S1MEK2-F1
#
_entry.id   AF-A0A7S1MEK2-F1
#
_cell.length_a   1.000
_cell.length_b   1.000
_cell.length_c   1.000
_cell.angle_alpha   90.00
_cell.angle_beta   90.00
_cell.angle_gamma   90.00
#
_symmetry.space_group_name_H-M   'P 1'
#
loop_
_entity.id
_entity.type
_entity.pdbx_description
1 polymer ?
#
loop_
_entity_poly.entity_id
_entity_poly.type
_entity_poly.pdbx_seq_one_letter_code
_entity_poly.pdbx_strand_id
1 'polypeptide(L)'
;DAYFFGWGFTWVPWFFMLSGFILFSAEQRRPNKETCLDYVLRRSVNIYPLYAVGLVLAFLIAKTQGKAPSDIILMMQAWLLQAWFPGCTEQTLNMQCWFLCCLLLYWALFRFLFRCVSTMGATTVVATMLTLFFLPWLVIIAPIVMGEDLYWYQGHIFGHHDSAVDFAVVFLKFHPFTFTHIFVLGMLLARLRGLIDMNHKVVKALMEVMAPLGYVGLGLVFCCPWARPPAAKLSARLSVLLPFQSMILLGLAGLPGYQPKVAEWASSLNFLESYSYAVYVNQFICWHIWPEYKVGVLFFLFLGAVAIAFVHLVQKPAEEMLRRTTSNKALLLLPVALMVALPVLNHLIPDPELHADLPAVARIDSRMTDVRLPIKAAGNDGSVLINPSLLFRGSEEVVFVARRHRRSQRKTRDNCYHGGEEVTCIEEIWHSEIVVATKLVRWSEWNRWLDQGSIPSMPRLARWTGLRTPGNGGRWTDLCTREVYNSANRTLTRLIVTGPEDPKVFQLNRDASGPVDVAFSSYPPLGRHGCGKDRAVPQMYLASGIDVQHPDLISTGNPLRCGVETRAEKNWIPFQHGGDLYFVYSILPHVVMKVRHDGTCGSKVYSNFGPLTELQAEQPGLFFSGSAQAVFINDTEATPQLPRPHYLALFHVKDPRTARYAHFAYRFNADPPFQILQVSSQLPLKAAQAEGGGSGIAFASGLGIRDRQVVV
;
A
#
# COMPACT_ATOMS: atom_id res chain seq x y z
N ASP A 1 -3.88 -16.85 7.88
CA ASP A 1 -4.73 -15.77 7.32
C ASP A 1 -6.13 -16.23 7.03
N ALA A 2 -7.14 -15.51 7.50
CA ALA A 2 -8.54 -15.85 7.25
C ALA A 2 -8.91 -15.51 5.80
N TYR A 3 -8.65 -16.49 4.92
CA TYR A 3 -8.88 -16.48 3.47
C TYR A 3 -10.29 -15.99 3.06
N PHE A 4 -11.28 -16.12 3.97
CA PHE A 4 -12.65 -15.60 3.82
C PHE A 4 -12.75 -14.09 3.64
N PHE A 5 -11.87 -13.27 4.24
CA PHE A 5 -11.95 -11.81 4.14
C PHE A 5 -11.67 -11.29 2.72
N GLY A 6 -10.97 -12.07 1.90
CA GLY A 6 -10.68 -11.72 0.50
C GLY A 6 -11.91 -11.64 -0.40
N TRP A 7 -13.04 -12.24 0.00
CA TRP A 7 -14.26 -12.32 -0.82
C TRP A 7 -15.33 -11.28 -0.46
N GLY A 8 -15.02 -10.31 0.38
CA GLY A 8 -15.98 -9.28 0.82
C GLY A 8 -16.73 -8.57 -0.32
N PHE A 9 -16.11 -8.48 -1.50
CA PHE A 9 -16.70 -7.85 -2.68
C PHE A 9 -17.88 -8.61 -3.31
N THR A 10 -18.08 -9.91 -3.01
CA THR A 10 -19.21 -10.69 -3.56
C THR A 10 -20.54 -10.40 -2.87
N TRP A 11 -20.50 -9.75 -1.71
CA TRP A 11 -21.71 -9.43 -0.93
C TRP A 11 -22.49 -8.23 -1.49
N VAL A 12 -21.84 -7.32 -2.22
CA VAL A 12 -22.56 -6.19 -2.87
C VAL A 12 -23.54 -6.68 -3.94
N PRO A 13 -23.15 -7.58 -4.88
CA PRO A 13 -24.10 -8.28 -5.73
C PRO A 13 -25.26 -8.94 -4.98
N TRP A 14 -24.96 -9.65 -3.89
CA TRP A 14 -25.97 -10.27 -3.05
C TRP A 14 -27.00 -9.23 -2.55
N PHE A 15 -26.55 -8.08 -2.08
CA PHE A 15 -27.44 -6.99 -1.64
C PHE A 15 -28.32 -6.46 -2.77
N PHE A 16 -27.82 -6.32 -3.99
CA PHE A 16 -28.64 -5.89 -5.13
C PHE A 16 -29.72 -6.91 -5.48
N MET A 17 -29.38 -8.20 -5.49
CA MET A 17 -30.34 -9.28 -5.74
C MET A 17 -31.40 -9.34 -4.64
N LEU A 18 -30.98 -9.27 -3.38
CA LEU A 18 -31.88 -9.23 -2.23
C LEU A 18 -32.82 -8.02 -2.29
N SER A 19 -32.30 -6.84 -2.66
CA SER A 19 -33.10 -5.63 -2.83
C SER A 19 -34.16 -5.83 -3.92
N GLY A 20 -33.81 -6.37 -5.10
CA GLY A 20 -34.79 -6.63 -6.15
C GLY A 20 -35.89 -7.59 -5.70
N PHE A 21 -35.50 -8.66 -4.98
CA PHE A 21 -36.41 -9.67 -4.46
C PHE A 21 -37.40 -9.12 -3.43
N ILE A 22 -36.91 -8.39 -2.43
CA ILE A 22 -37.75 -7.84 -1.36
C ILE A 22 -38.70 -6.77 -1.93
N LEU A 23 -38.19 -5.87 -2.77
CA LEU A 23 -39.00 -4.80 -3.35
C LEU A 23 -40.13 -5.36 -4.23
N PHE A 24 -39.81 -6.33 -5.10
CA PHE A 24 -40.82 -7.00 -5.93
C PHE A 24 -41.88 -7.71 -5.08
N SER A 25 -41.44 -8.48 -4.07
CA SER A 25 -42.35 -9.21 -3.17
C SER A 25 -43.28 -8.26 -2.39
N ALA A 26 -42.76 -7.12 -1.93
CA ALA A 26 -43.53 -6.13 -1.20
C ALA A 26 -44.57 -5.45 -2.11
N GLU A 27 -44.17 -5.02 -3.31
CA GLU A 27 -45.06 -4.36 -4.27
C GLU A 27 -46.16 -5.31 -4.77
N GLN A 28 -45.84 -6.59 -4.98
CA GLN A 28 -46.82 -7.60 -5.38
C GLN A 28 -47.92 -7.81 -4.31
N ARG A 29 -47.58 -7.72 -3.02
CA ARG A 29 -48.54 -7.86 -1.92
C ARG A 29 -49.39 -6.61 -1.72
N ARG A 30 -48.80 -5.43 -1.89
CA ARG A 30 -49.44 -4.14 -1.64
C ARG A 30 -48.99 -3.13 -2.70
N PRO A 31 -49.63 -3.11 -3.88
CA PRO A 31 -49.30 -2.16 -4.92
C PRO A 31 -49.63 -0.74 -4.45
N ASN A 32 -48.63 0.14 -4.48
CA ASN A 32 -48.79 1.54 -4.05
C ASN A 32 -48.94 2.46 -5.28
N LYS A 33 -49.72 3.54 -5.16
CA LYS A 33 -49.91 4.54 -6.23
C LYS A 33 -49.02 5.77 -6.02
N GLU A 34 -47.72 5.55 -5.79
CA GLU A 34 -46.76 6.64 -5.61
C GLU A 34 -46.01 6.96 -6.93
N THR A 35 -45.55 8.21 -7.09
CA THR A 35 -44.71 8.58 -8.23
C THR A 35 -43.32 7.95 -8.12
N CYS A 36 -42.55 7.94 -9.22
CA CYS A 36 -41.16 7.47 -9.19
C CYS A 36 -40.31 8.28 -8.20
N LEU A 37 -40.48 9.60 -8.18
CA LEU A 37 -39.75 10.47 -7.26
C LEU A 37 -40.14 10.19 -5.80
N ASP A 38 -41.43 10.03 -5.50
CA ASP A 38 -41.89 9.70 -4.14
C ASP A 38 -41.31 8.37 -3.66
N TYR A 39 -41.24 7.37 -4.56
CA TYR A 39 -40.64 6.07 -4.27
C TYR A 39 -39.16 6.20 -3.89
N VAL A 40 -38.37 6.91 -4.72
CA VAL A 40 -36.93 7.13 -4.50
C VAL A 40 -36.71 7.91 -3.21
N LEU A 41 -37.46 8.99 -2.99
CA LEU A 41 -37.32 9.81 -1.80
C LEU A 41 -37.66 9.02 -0.53
N ARG A 42 -38.77 8.28 -0.53
CA ARG A 42 -39.19 7.44 0.61
C ARG A 42 -38.15 6.38 0.98
N ARG A 43 -37.45 5.80 0.01
CA ARG A 43 -36.37 4.83 0.27
C ARG A 43 -35.08 5.50 0.74
N SER A 44 -34.79 6.68 0.20
CA SER A 44 -33.60 7.46 0.58
C SER A 44 -33.65 7.92 2.04
N VAL A 45 -34.83 8.10 2.64
CA VAL A 45 -35.01 8.51 4.05
C VAL A 45 -34.22 7.66 5.03
N ASN A 46 -34.21 6.34 4.84
CA ASN A 46 -33.63 5.42 5.81
C ASN A 46 -32.10 5.34 5.69
N ILE A 47 -31.53 5.75 4.56
CA ILE A 47 -30.12 5.46 4.22
C ILE A 47 -29.33 6.76 4.03
N TYR A 48 -29.92 7.77 3.41
CA TYR A 48 -29.22 9.01 3.06
C TYR A 48 -28.76 9.81 4.29
N PRO A 49 -29.55 10.00 5.36
CA PRO A 49 -29.08 10.71 6.57
C PRO A 49 -27.88 10.02 7.22
N LEU A 50 -27.91 8.68 7.28
CA LEU A 50 -26.81 7.86 7.75
C LEU A 50 -25.56 8.04 6.88
N TYR A 51 -25.71 7.98 5.55
CA TYR A 51 -24.64 8.23 4.59
C TYR A 51 -24.06 9.65 4.72
N ALA A 52 -24.91 10.67 4.85
CA ALA A 52 -24.53 12.07 4.97
C ALA A 52 -23.62 12.31 6.17
N VAL A 53 -24.02 11.81 7.35
CA VAL A 53 -23.19 11.91 8.56
C VAL A 53 -21.88 11.13 8.40
N GLY A 54 -21.95 9.92 7.84
CA GLY A 54 -20.75 9.14 7.54
C GLY A 54 -19.79 9.85 6.56
N LEU A 55 -20.32 10.54 5.56
CA LEU A 55 -19.54 11.31 4.58
C LEU A 55 -18.84 12.51 5.23
N VAL A 56 -19.54 13.25 6.10
CA VAL A 56 -18.94 14.37 6.85
C VAL A 56 -17.81 13.88 7.76
N LEU A 57 -18.02 12.77 8.49
CA LEU A 57 -16.97 12.21 9.35
C LEU A 57 -15.78 11.71 8.54
N ALA A 58 -16.01 11.02 7.42
CA ALA A 58 -14.95 10.58 6.53
C ALA A 58 -14.19 11.78 5.94
N PHE A 59 -14.88 12.87 5.60
CA PHE A 59 -14.27 14.12 5.15
C PHE A 59 -13.38 14.73 6.23
N LEU A 60 -13.85 14.86 7.48
CA LEU A 60 -13.07 15.41 8.57
C LEU A 60 -11.80 14.58 8.83
N ILE A 61 -11.90 13.26 8.84
CA ILE A 61 -10.75 12.36 8.94
C ILE A 61 -9.77 12.59 7.79
N ALA A 62 -10.25 12.57 6.54
CA ALA A 62 -9.39 12.77 5.38
C ALA A 62 -8.72 14.15 5.37
N LYS A 63 -9.44 15.20 5.78
CA LYS A 63 -8.92 16.56 5.90
C LYS A 63 -7.79 16.62 6.93
N THR A 64 -7.99 16.05 8.12
CA THR A 64 -6.93 15.98 9.15
C THR A 64 -5.70 15.18 8.73
N GLN A 65 -5.83 14.33 7.71
CA GLN A 65 -4.73 13.55 7.14
C GLN A 65 -4.09 14.19 5.90
N GLY A 66 -4.57 15.36 5.44
CA GLY A 66 -4.10 15.99 4.21
C GLY A 66 -4.47 15.18 2.95
N LYS A 67 -5.57 14.43 3.00
CA LYS A 67 -6.05 13.52 1.93
C LYS A 67 -7.48 13.84 1.47
N ALA A 68 -7.97 15.04 1.75
CA ALA A 68 -9.28 15.45 1.26
C ALA A 68 -9.28 15.44 -0.28
N PRO A 69 -10.32 14.86 -0.93
CA PRO A 69 -10.40 14.85 -2.38
C PRO A 69 -10.79 16.23 -2.92
N SER A 70 -10.74 16.38 -4.24
CA SER A 70 -11.16 17.62 -4.91
C SER A 70 -12.65 17.91 -4.72
N ASP A 71 -13.02 19.19 -4.86
CA ASP A 71 -14.39 19.66 -4.64
C ASP A 71 -15.41 18.95 -5.54
N ILE A 72 -15.06 18.67 -6.80
CA ILE A 72 -15.94 17.97 -7.73
C ILE A 72 -16.30 16.56 -7.21
N ILE A 73 -15.35 15.88 -6.56
CA ILE A 73 -15.58 14.55 -5.98
C ILE A 73 -16.46 14.65 -4.73
N LEU A 74 -16.28 15.69 -3.92
CA LEU A 74 -17.15 15.97 -2.77
C LEU A 74 -18.59 16.25 -3.22
N MET A 75 -18.76 17.07 -4.27
CA MET A 75 -20.06 17.37 -4.87
C MET A 75 -20.73 16.12 -5.47
N MET A 76 -19.97 15.29 -6.19
CA MET A 76 -20.47 14.02 -6.73
C MET A 76 -20.96 13.08 -5.63
N GLN A 77 -20.23 12.97 -4.52
CA GLN A 77 -20.62 12.14 -3.38
C GLN A 77 -21.88 12.65 -2.69
N ALA A 78 -22.06 13.97 -2.57
CA ALA A 78 -23.29 14.54 -2.03
C ALA A 78 -24.53 14.06 -2.79
N TRP A 79 -24.44 13.87 -4.10
CA TRP A 79 -25.57 13.40 -4.93
C TRP A 79 -25.60 11.89 -5.17
N LEU A 80 -24.72 11.11 -4.52
CA LEU A 80 -24.57 9.68 -4.80
C LEU A 80 -24.29 9.41 -6.30
N LEU A 81 -23.44 10.24 -6.90
CA LEU A 81 -23.07 10.16 -8.32
C LEU A 81 -21.67 9.56 -8.56
N GLN A 82 -20.95 9.21 -7.50
CA GLN A 82 -19.54 8.81 -7.59
C GLN A 82 -19.26 7.55 -8.42
N ALA A 83 -20.27 6.69 -8.62
CA ALA A 83 -20.12 5.45 -9.39
C ALA A 83 -20.39 5.63 -10.89
N TRP A 84 -20.88 6.79 -11.32
CA TRP A 84 -21.20 7.06 -12.73
C TRP A 84 -19.98 7.45 -13.55
N PHE A 85 -18.95 7.99 -12.90
CA PHE A 85 -17.73 8.45 -13.55
C PHE A 85 -16.54 7.66 -13.00
N PRO A 86 -15.93 6.75 -13.81
CA PRO A 86 -14.79 5.94 -13.37
C PRO A 86 -13.64 6.77 -12.78
N GLY A 87 -13.34 7.95 -13.35
CA GLY A 87 -12.29 8.83 -12.82
C GLY A 87 -12.55 9.35 -11.39
N CYS A 88 -13.78 9.31 -10.90
CA CYS A 88 -14.14 9.79 -9.55
C CYS A 88 -14.24 8.66 -8.52
N THR A 89 -14.62 7.44 -8.93
CA THR A 89 -15.09 6.39 -8.02
C THR A 89 -14.06 5.99 -6.96
N GLU A 90 -12.82 5.75 -7.37
CA GLU A 90 -11.75 5.28 -6.47
C GLU A 90 -11.12 6.41 -5.65
N GLN A 91 -11.48 7.67 -5.91
CA GLN A 91 -11.02 8.85 -5.18
C GLN A 91 -11.99 9.31 -4.08
N THR A 92 -13.08 8.57 -3.87
CA THR A 92 -14.13 8.94 -2.91
C THR A 92 -13.78 8.59 -1.46
N LEU A 93 -14.32 9.39 -0.54
CA LEU A 93 -14.09 9.25 0.91
C LEU A 93 -14.72 7.97 1.47
N ASN A 94 -15.96 7.69 1.07
CA ASN A 94 -16.68 6.47 1.43
C ASN A 94 -16.84 5.59 0.19
N MET A 95 -15.72 5.14 -0.36
CA MET A 95 -15.68 4.31 -1.56
C MET A 95 -16.63 3.13 -1.48
N GLN A 96 -16.71 2.41 -0.36
CA GLN A 96 -17.63 1.29 -0.14
C GLN A 96 -19.09 1.63 -0.43
N CYS A 97 -19.51 2.88 -0.25
CA CYS A 97 -20.88 3.36 -0.46
C CYS A 97 -21.23 3.62 -1.94
N TRP A 98 -20.36 3.31 -2.89
CA TRP A 98 -20.65 3.40 -4.34
C TRP A 98 -21.93 2.66 -4.73
N PHE A 99 -22.28 1.57 -4.03
CA PHE A 99 -23.48 0.77 -4.30
C PHE A 99 -24.79 1.56 -4.12
N LEU A 100 -24.79 2.63 -3.31
CA LEU A 100 -25.94 3.51 -3.13
C LEU A 100 -26.31 4.24 -4.43
N CYS A 101 -25.31 4.58 -5.25
CA CYS A 101 -25.52 5.12 -6.59
C CYS A 101 -26.35 4.16 -7.46
N CYS A 102 -26.07 2.86 -7.34
CA CYS A 102 -26.77 1.82 -8.06
C CYS A 102 -28.21 1.66 -7.56
N LEU A 103 -28.41 1.69 -6.23
CA LEU A 103 -29.74 1.60 -5.64
C LEU A 103 -30.65 2.75 -6.09
N LEU A 104 -30.14 3.98 -6.21
CA LEU A 104 -30.91 5.11 -6.74
C LEU A 104 -31.43 4.83 -8.15
N LEU A 105 -30.57 4.33 -9.04
CA LEU A 105 -30.97 3.93 -10.39
C LEU A 105 -32.04 2.83 -10.34
N TYR A 106 -31.86 1.83 -9.50
CA TYR A 106 -32.79 0.70 -9.40
C TYR A 106 -34.15 1.11 -8.86
N TRP A 107 -34.19 2.00 -7.86
CA TRP A 107 -35.44 2.56 -7.36
C TRP A 107 -36.15 3.42 -8.41
N ALA A 108 -35.40 4.21 -9.19
CA ALA A 108 -35.97 5.00 -10.28
C ALA A 108 -36.58 4.13 -11.39
N LEU A 109 -35.91 3.02 -11.74
CA LEU A 109 -36.38 2.08 -12.75
C LEU A 109 -37.39 1.04 -12.23
N PHE A 110 -37.53 0.90 -10.91
CA PHE A 110 -38.25 -0.21 -10.28
C PHE A 110 -39.67 -0.38 -10.80
N ARG A 111 -40.43 0.71 -10.92
CA ARG A 111 -41.83 0.68 -11.38
C ARG A 111 -41.98 0.13 -12.79
N PHE A 112 -41.08 0.53 -13.69
CA PHE A 112 -41.04 0.03 -15.06
C PHE A 112 -40.69 -1.46 -15.07
N LEU A 113 -39.59 -1.83 -14.40
CA LEU A 113 -39.13 -3.21 -14.30
C LEU A 113 -40.19 -4.13 -13.66
N PHE A 114 -40.90 -3.64 -12.64
CA PHE A 114 -41.94 -4.38 -11.95
C PHE A 114 -43.07 -4.75 -12.92
N ARG A 115 -43.56 -3.80 -13.72
CA ARG A 115 -44.59 -4.07 -14.73
C ARG A 115 -44.13 -5.14 -15.71
N CYS A 116 -42.91 -5.02 -16.23
CA CYS A 116 -42.34 -5.99 -17.17
C CYS A 116 -42.21 -7.39 -16.55
N VAL A 117 -41.70 -7.51 -15.32
CA VAL A 117 -41.47 -8.81 -14.67
C VAL A 117 -42.77 -9.43 -14.15
N SER A 118 -43.73 -8.61 -13.70
CA SER A 118 -45.00 -9.08 -13.12
C SER A 118 -45.89 -9.84 -14.11
N THR A 119 -45.78 -9.54 -15.40
CA THR A 119 -46.56 -10.19 -16.47
C THR A 119 -45.90 -11.45 -17.01
N MET A 120 -44.66 -11.76 -16.62
CA MET A 120 -43.95 -12.93 -17.12
C MET A 120 -44.54 -14.23 -16.55
N GLY A 121 -44.68 -15.23 -17.42
CA GLY A 121 -44.98 -16.62 -17.05
C GLY A 121 -43.72 -17.38 -16.62
N ALA A 122 -43.90 -18.60 -16.08
CA ALA A 122 -42.79 -19.37 -15.48
C ALA A 122 -41.66 -19.66 -16.48
N THR A 123 -41.98 -20.08 -17.70
CA THR A 123 -40.99 -20.36 -18.74
C THR A 123 -40.17 -19.12 -19.10
N THR A 124 -40.81 -17.97 -19.28
CA THR A 124 -40.13 -16.70 -19.59
C THR A 124 -39.23 -16.25 -18.44
N VAL A 125 -39.69 -16.40 -17.19
CA VAL A 125 -38.91 -16.10 -15.99
C VAL A 125 -37.65 -16.95 -15.95
N VAL A 126 -37.77 -18.28 -16.08
CA VAL A 126 -36.62 -19.19 -16.07
C VAL A 126 -35.65 -18.90 -17.21
N ALA A 127 -36.16 -18.71 -18.44
CA ALA A 127 -35.32 -18.38 -19.60
C ALA A 127 -34.54 -17.08 -19.37
N THR A 128 -35.20 -16.04 -18.85
CA THR A 128 -34.54 -14.76 -18.57
C THR A 128 -33.51 -14.90 -17.45
N MET A 129 -33.81 -15.65 -16.39
CA MET A 129 -32.84 -15.95 -15.33
C MET A 129 -31.58 -16.64 -15.87
N LEU A 130 -31.74 -17.65 -16.74
CA LEU A 130 -30.60 -18.32 -17.38
C LEU A 130 -29.76 -17.35 -18.22
N THR A 131 -30.39 -16.45 -18.96
CA THR A 131 -29.68 -15.38 -19.69
C THR A 131 -28.88 -14.48 -18.75
N LEU A 132 -29.48 -14.03 -17.63
CA LEU A 132 -28.80 -13.16 -16.68
C LEU A 132 -27.68 -13.88 -15.91
N PHE A 133 -27.77 -15.19 -15.69
CA PHE A 133 -26.67 -16.00 -15.15
C PHE A 133 -25.49 -16.12 -16.11
N PHE A 134 -25.74 -16.10 -17.43
CA PHE A 134 -24.69 -16.18 -18.43
C PHE A 134 -23.99 -14.83 -18.66
N LEU A 135 -24.69 -13.70 -18.47
CA LEU A 135 -24.15 -12.38 -18.78
C LEU A 135 -22.76 -12.08 -18.13
N PRO A 136 -22.51 -12.38 -16.84
CA PRO A 136 -21.19 -12.18 -16.23
C PRO A 136 -20.06 -12.97 -16.90
N TRP A 137 -20.36 -14.09 -17.55
CA TRP A 137 -19.35 -14.91 -18.22
C TRP A 137 -18.77 -14.24 -19.47
N LEU A 138 -19.43 -13.20 -20.01
CA LEU A 138 -18.87 -12.41 -21.11
C LEU A 138 -17.54 -11.75 -20.75
N VAL A 139 -17.27 -11.44 -19.46
CA VAL A 139 -15.97 -10.90 -19.04
C VAL A 139 -14.83 -11.90 -19.18
N ILE A 140 -15.15 -13.19 -19.23
CA ILE A 140 -14.19 -14.29 -19.43
C ILE A 140 -14.14 -14.66 -20.92
N ILE A 141 -15.30 -14.78 -21.56
CA ILE A 141 -15.42 -15.22 -22.95
C ILE A 141 -14.87 -14.18 -23.92
N ALA A 142 -15.17 -12.89 -23.73
CA ALA A 142 -14.76 -11.85 -24.67
C ALA A 142 -13.23 -11.73 -24.81
N PRO A 143 -12.44 -11.68 -23.71
CA PRO A 143 -10.98 -11.71 -23.83
C PRO A 143 -10.45 -12.95 -24.56
N ILE A 144 -10.99 -14.14 -24.26
CA ILE A 144 -10.59 -15.39 -24.93
C ILE A 144 -10.83 -15.29 -26.45
N VAL A 145 -12.00 -14.79 -26.85
CA VAL A 145 -12.36 -14.64 -28.27
C VAL A 145 -11.49 -13.58 -28.97
N MET A 146 -11.09 -12.54 -28.25
CA MET A 146 -10.23 -11.47 -28.76
C MET A 146 -8.73 -11.83 -28.75
N GLY A 147 -8.35 -13.00 -28.18
CA GLY A 147 -6.95 -13.38 -28.01
C GLY A 147 -6.21 -12.59 -26.93
N GLU A 148 -6.95 -11.94 -26.01
CA GLU A 148 -6.44 -11.15 -24.91
C GLU A 148 -6.22 -12.01 -23.65
N ASP A 149 -5.34 -11.55 -22.75
CA ASP A 149 -5.10 -12.21 -21.47
C ASP A 149 -6.35 -12.15 -20.57
N LEU A 150 -6.76 -13.30 -20.00
CA LEU A 150 -7.86 -13.40 -19.02
C LEU A 150 -7.67 -12.51 -17.78
N TYR A 151 -6.43 -12.12 -17.50
CA TYR A 151 -6.01 -11.28 -16.40
C TYR A 151 -5.70 -9.84 -16.82
N TRP A 152 -6.19 -9.37 -17.99
CA TRP A 152 -6.03 -7.99 -18.48
C TRP A 152 -6.33 -6.93 -17.41
N TYR A 153 -7.30 -7.19 -16.53
CA TYR A 153 -7.71 -6.29 -15.45
C TYR A 153 -6.66 -6.10 -14.34
N GLN A 154 -5.61 -6.94 -14.29
CA GLN A 154 -4.50 -6.79 -13.35
C GLN A 154 -3.56 -5.64 -13.73
N GLY A 155 -3.62 -5.15 -14.97
CA GLY A 155 -2.88 -3.97 -15.40
C GLY A 155 -3.36 -2.67 -14.74
N HIS A 156 -4.59 -2.66 -14.20
CA HIS A 156 -5.14 -1.49 -13.52
C HIS A 156 -4.55 -1.31 -12.12
N ILE A 157 -4.10 -0.08 -11.83
CA ILE A 157 -3.60 0.34 -10.53
C ILE A 157 -4.68 1.18 -9.86
N PHE A 158 -5.03 0.85 -8.61
CA PHE A 158 -6.08 1.55 -7.87
C PHE A 158 -5.80 3.07 -7.80
N GLY A 159 -6.80 3.88 -8.16
CA GLY A 159 -6.72 5.35 -8.24
C GLY A 159 -6.21 5.89 -9.58
N HIS A 160 -5.62 5.06 -10.43
CA HIS A 160 -5.20 5.45 -11.77
C HIS A 160 -6.39 5.43 -12.73
N HIS A 161 -6.37 6.35 -13.69
CA HIS A 161 -7.43 6.53 -14.67
C HIS A 161 -6.89 6.98 -16.04
N ASP A 162 -5.60 6.73 -16.30
CA ASP A 162 -4.89 7.24 -17.48
C ASP A 162 -4.98 6.29 -18.68
N SER A 163 -5.37 5.04 -18.47
CA SER A 163 -5.48 4.04 -19.53
C SER A 163 -6.92 3.59 -19.78
N ALA A 164 -7.18 3.07 -20.98
CA ALA A 164 -8.46 2.43 -21.31
C ALA A 164 -8.75 1.23 -20.40
N VAL A 165 -7.71 0.50 -19.98
CA VAL A 165 -7.82 -0.62 -19.04
C VAL A 165 -8.29 -0.11 -17.67
N ASP A 166 -7.72 0.98 -17.16
CA ASP A 166 -8.17 1.57 -15.89
C ASP A 166 -9.65 1.95 -15.96
N PHE A 167 -10.05 2.64 -17.02
CA PHE A 167 -11.43 3.05 -17.20
C PHE A 167 -12.39 1.86 -17.28
N ALA A 168 -12.06 0.85 -18.09
CA ALA A 168 -12.88 -0.35 -18.28
C ALA A 168 -13.01 -1.15 -16.98
N VAL A 169 -11.91 -1.32 -16.24
CA VAL A 169 -11.91 -2.05 -14.96
C VAL A 169 -12.79 -1.35 -13.94
N VAL A 170 -12.63 -0.04 -13.76
CA VAL A 170 -13.42 0.74 -12.79
C VAL A 170 -14.88 0.78 -13.21
N PHE A 171 -15.17 0.97 -14.50
CA PHE A 171 -16.54 0.92 -15.03
C PHE A 171 -17.21 -0.42 -14.71
N LEU A 172 -16.59 -1.55 -15.08
CA LEU A 172 -17.13 -2.89 -14.80
C LEU A 172 -17.35 -3.11 -13.30
N LYS A 173 -16.40 -2.69 -12.47
CA LYS A 173 -16.41 -2.88 -11.03
C LYS A 173 -17.49 -2.12 -10.27
N PHE A 174 -17.89 -0.94 -10.74
CA PHE A 174 -18.66 0.00 -9.92
C PHE A 174 -19.86 0.64 -10.64
N HIS A 175 -19.89 0.65 -11.97
CA HIS A 175 -20.91 1.42 -12.69
C HIS A 175 -22.32 0.84 -12.48
N PRO A 176 -23.35 1.65 -12.17
CA PRO A 176 -24.71 1.16 -11.90
C PRO A 176 -25.29 0.18 -12.94
N PHE A 177 -25.02 0.40 -14.22
CA PHE A 177 -25.51 -0.47 -15.30
C PHE A 177 -24.94 -1.89 -15.25
N THR A 178 -23.72 -2.08 -14.76
CA THR A 178 -23.08 -3.40 -14.77
C THR A 178 -23.75 -4.33 -13.76
N PHE A 179 -24.48 -3.79 -12.78
CA PHE A 179 -25.16 -4.56 -11.74
C PHE A 179 -26.70 -4.62 -11.89
N THR A 180 -27.29 -3.93 -12.88
CA THR A 180 -28.76 -3.92 -13.09
C THR A 180 -29.32 -5.33 -13.27
N HIS A 181 -28.59 -6.20 -13.97
CA HIS A 181 -28.99 -7.60 -14.19
C HIS A 181 -29.17 -8.39 -12.88
N ILE A 182 -28.37 -8.10 -11.85
CA ILE A 182 -28.44 -8.76 -10.55
C ILE A 182 -29.70 -8.32 -9.78
N PHE A 183 -30.02 -7.03 -9.85
CA PHE A 183 -31.25 -6.50 -9.26
C PHE A 183 -32.50 -7.13 -9.92
N VAL A 184 -32.52 -7.18 -11.26
CA VAL A 184 -33.62 -7.81 -12.02
C VAL A 184 -33.73 -9.30 -11.72
N LEU A 185 -32.61 -10.02 -11.58
CA LEU A 185 -32.59 -11.41 -11.16
C LEU A 185 -33.29 -11.62 -9.80
N GLY A 186 -33.09 -10.71 -8.85
CA GLY A 186 -33.83 -10.69 -7.59
C GLY A 186 -35.35 -10.61 -7.78
N MET A 187 -35.79 -9.72 -8.68
CA MET A 187 -37.21 -9.58 -9.02
C MET A 187 -37.76 -10.85 -9.68
N LEU A 188 -37.00 -11.48 -10.58
CA LEU A 188 -37.36 -12.73 -11.24
C LEU A 188 -37.48 -13.89 -10.25
N LEU A 189 -36.58 -13.98 -9.26
CA LEU A 189 -36.67 -14.97 -8.18
C LEU A 189 -37.95 -14.79 -7.35
N ALA A 190 -38.32 -13.55 -7.03
CA ALA A 190 -39.56 -13.27 -6.32
C ALA A 190 -40.79 -13.61 -7.16
N ARG A 191 -40.75 -13.35 -8.47
CA ARG A 191 -41.80 -13.76 -9.41
C ARG A 191 -41.90 -15.28 -9.52
N LEU A 192 -40.78 -15.98 -9.68
CA LEU A 192 -40.71 -17.44 -9.74
C LEU A 192 -41.32 -18.07 -8.49
N ARG A 193 -40.97 -17.54 -7.30
CA ARG A 193 -41.55 -17.96 -6.03
C ARG A 193 -43.09 -17.91 -6.02
N GLY A 194 -43.69 -16.92 -6.66
CA GLY A 194 -45.15 -16.79 -6.76
C GLY A 194 -45.80 -17.69 -7.82
N LEU A 195 -45.01 -18.27 -8.73
CA LEU A 195 -45.47 -19.13 -9.82
C LEU A 195 -45.31 -20.63 -9.55
N ILE A 196 -44.50 -21.00 -8.56
CA ILE A 196 -44.26 -22.40 -8.19
C ILE A 196 -45.48 -22.97 -7.46
N ASP A 197 -46.01 -24.10 -7.94
CA ASP A 197 -47.08 -24.85 -7.28
C ASP A 197 -46.57 -25.63 -6.06
N MET A 198 -47.20 -25.37 -4.91
CA MET A 198 -46.87 -25.92 -3.60
C MET A 198 -47.35 -27.36 -3.37
N ASN A 199 -48.21 -27.89 -4.24
CA ASN A 199 -48.77 -29.22 -4.07
C ASN A 199 -47.75 -30.35 -4.33
N HIS A 200 -46.60 -30.02 -4.92
CA HIS A 200 -45.61 -31.01 -5.29
C HIS A 200 -44.60 -31.27 -4.16
N LYS A 201 -44.63 -32.48 -3.56
CA LYS A 201 -43.73 -32.88 -2.45
C LYS A 201 -42.24 -32.67 -2.78
N VAL A 202 -41.84 -32.90 -4.03
CA VAL A 202 -40.45 -32.73 -4.48
C VAL A 202 -39.99 -31.27 -4.38
N VAL A 203 -40.89 -30.31 -4.63
CA VAL A 203 -40.55 -28.88 -4.54
C VAL A 203 -40.24 -28.51 -3.09
N LYS A 204 -41.05 -28.98 -2.13
CA LYS A 204 -40.78 -28.76 -0.70
C LYS A 204 -39.43 -29.35 -0.28
N ALA A 205 -39.15 -30.59 -0.67
CA ALA A 205 -37.86 -31.23 -0.41
C ALA A 205 -36.69 -30.45 -1.02
N LEU A 206 -36.85 -29.94 -2.24
CA LEU A 206 -35.84 -29.10 -2.90
C LEU A 206 -35.57 -27.82 -2.09
N MET A 207 -36.61 -27.13 -1.64
CA MET A 207 -36.48 -25.89 -0.87
C MET A 207 -35.69 -26.05 0.44
N GLU A 208 -35.77 -27.21 1.10
CA GLU A 208 -34.98 -27.50 2.32
C GLU A 208 -33.48 -27.60 2.03
N VAL A 209 -33.09 -28.05 0.84
CA VAL A 209 -31.68 -28.26 0.47
C VAL A 209 -31.07 -27.11 -0.33
N MET A 210 -31.88 -26.23 -0.93
CA MET A 210 -31.38 -25.15 -1.79
C MET A 210 -30.39 -24.21 -1.09
N ALA A 211 -30.74 -23.68 0.09
CA ALA A 211 -29.83 -22.78 0.80
C ALA A 211 -28.55 -23.48 1.28
N PRO A 212 -28.61 -24.67 1.92
CA PRO A 212 -27.41 -25.45 2.23
C PRO A 212 -26.51 -25.70 1.02
N LEU A 213 -27.07 -26.12 -0.11
CA LEU A 213 -26.31 -26.37 -1.34
C LEU A 213 -25.65 -25.09 -1.88
N GLY A 214 -26.35 -23.96 -1.83
CA GLY A 214 -25.79 -22.67 -2.22
C GLY A 214 -24.61 -22.25 -1.32
N TYR A 215 -24.73 -22.43 0.01
CA TYR A 215 -23.63 -22.16 0.94
C TYR A 215 -22.44 -23.10 0.73
N VAL A 216 -22.68 -24.39 0.49
CA VAL A 216 -21.62 -25.37 0.16
C VAL A 216 -20.92 -24.97 -1.14
N GLY A 217 -21.67 -24.59 -2.17
CA GLY A 217 -21.11 -24.11 -3.44
C GLY A 217 -20.22 -22.89 -3.27
N LEU A 218 -20.68 -21.86 -2.55
CA LEU A 218 -19.86 -20.69 -2.23
C LEU A 218 -18.65 -21.06 -1.37
N GLY A 219 -18.83 -21.91 -0.36
CA GLY A 219 -17.76 -22.39 0.51
C GLY A 219 -16.68 -23.13 -0.25
N LEU A 220 -17.05 -23.97 -1.23
CA LEU A 220 -16.09 -24.63 -2.11
C LEU A 220 -15.31 -23.62 -2.95
N VAL A 221 -15.97 -22.66 -3.60
CA VAL A 221 -15.28 -21.61 -4.39
C VAL A 221 -14.34 -20.78 -3.51
N PHE A 222 -14.76 -20.45 -2.29
CA PHE A 222 -13.98 -19.62 -1.38
C PHE A 222 -12.81 -20.38 -0.78
N CYS A 223 -12.99 -21.63 -0.37
CA CYS A 223 -11.94 -22.39 0.33
C CYS A 223 -11.00 -23.14 -0.62
N CYS A 224 -11.45 -23.51 -1.83
CA CYS A 224 -10.71 -24.38 -2.72
C CYS A 224 -10.21 -23.62 -3.97
N PRO A 225 -8.88 -23.41 -4.14
CA PRO A 225 -8.33 -22.72 -5.31
C PRO A 225 -8.77 -23.28 -6.65
N TRP A 226 -8.88 -24.61 -6.77
CA TRP A 226 -9.27 -25.31 -7.99
C TRP A 226 -10.75 -25.09 -8.36
N ALA A 227 -11.60 -24.70 -7.41
CA ALA A 227 -13.02 -24.43 -7.65
C ALA A 227 -13.29 -22.97 -8.10
N ARG A 228 -12.25 -22.14 -8.18
CA ARG A 228 -12.42 -20.71 -8.49
C ARG A 228 -12.69 -20.50 -9.97
N PRO A 229 -13.64 -19.63 -10.34
CA PRO A 229 -13.82 -19.27 -11.73
C PRO A 229 -12.57 -18.55 -12.26
N PRO A 230 -12.27 -18.63 -13.57
CA PRO A 230 -11.26 -17.79 -14.20
C PRO A 230 -11.48 -16.32 -13.88
N ALA A 231 -10.40 -15.54 -13.80
CA ALA A 231 -10.46 -14.14 -13.42
C ALA A 231 -11.21 -13.89 -12.10
N ALA A 232 -11.11 -14.83 -11.14
CA ALA A 232 -11.97 -14.97 -9.95
C ALA A 232 -12.34 -13.65 -9.26
N LYS A 233 -11.41 -12.71 -9.14
CA LYS A 233 -11.63 -11.42 -8.48
C LYS A 233 -12.62 -10.54 -9.26
N LEU A 234 -12.45 -10.41 -10.57
CA LEU A 234 -13.34 -9.61 -11.41
C LEU A 234 -14.63 -10.38 -11.72
N SER A 235 -14.53 -11.66 -12.06
CA SER A 235 -15.68 -12.49 -12.44
C SER A 235 -16.65 -12.72 -11.27
N ALA A 236 -16.16 -12.95 -10.04
CA ALA A 236 -17.04 -13.04 -8.88
C ALA A 236 -17.61 -11.68 -8.45
N ARG A 237 -16.92 -10.57 -8.71
CA ARG A 237 -17.49 -9.23 -8.49
C ARG A 237 -18.60 -8.90 -9.49
N LEU A 238 -18.46 -9.35 -10.75
CA LEU A 238 -19.52 -9.31 -11.76
C LEU A 238 -20.54 -10.43 -11.59
N SER A 239 -20.41 -11.24 -10.54
CA SER A 239 -21.44 -12.17 -10.08
C SER A 239 -21.60 -13.44 -10.92
N VAL A 240 -20.49 -14.03 -11.37
CA VAL A 240 -20.48 -15.43 -11.86
C VAL A 240 -21.04 -16.41 -10.82
N LEU A 241 -21.04 -16.05 -9.53
CA LEU A 241 -21.57 -16.85 -8.42
C LEU A 241 -23.07 -16.65 -8.16
N LEU A 242 -23.79 -15.91 -9.03
CA LEU A 242 -25.23 -15.68 -8.92
C LEU A 242 -26.08 -16.94 -8.75
N PRO A 243 -25.79 -18.09 -9.38
CA PRO A 243 -26.59 -19.30 -9.17
C PRO A 243 -26.61 -19.75 -7.71
N PHE A 244 -25.44 -19.84 -7.06
CA PHE A 244 -25.35 -20.23 -5.65
C PHE A 244 -26.00 -19.22 -4.73
N GLN A 245 -25.81 -17.92 -5.01
CA GLN A 245 -26.51 -16.85 -4.31
C GLN A 245 -28.02 -17.01 -4.47
N SER A 246 -28.54 -17.15 -5.69
CA SER A 246 -29.98 -17.33 -5.95
C SER A 246 -30.57 -18.52 -5.20
N MET A 247 -29.82 -19.62 -5.08
CA MET A 247 -30.22 -20.78 -4.29
C MET A 247 -30.35 -20.44 -2.79
N ILE A 248 -29.40 -19.71 -2.22
CA ILE A 248 -29.48 -19.22 -0.84
C ILE A 248 -30.70 -18.32 -0.66
N LEU A 249 -30.91 -17.35 -1.55
CA LEU A 249 -32.01 -16.39 -1.42
C LEU A 249 -33.37 -17.06 -1.50
N LEU A 250 -33.59 -17.89 -2.53
CA LEU A 250 -34.86 -18.58 -2.70
C LEU A 250 -35.08 -19.60 -1.57
N GLY A 251 -34.05 -20.38 -1.22
CA GLY A 251 -34.10 -21.35 -0.13
C GLY A 251 -34.43 -20.72 1.22
N LEU A 252 -33.83 -19.57 1.56
CA LEU A 252 -34.13 -18.87 2.82
C LEU A 252 -35.48 -18.13 2.78
N ALA A 253 -35.90 -17.61 1.62
CA ALA A 253 -37.18 -16.92 1.51
C ALA A 253 -38.39 -17.86 1.62
N GLY A 254 -38.20 -19.16 1.32
CA GLY A 254 -39.26 -20.15 1.28
C GLY A 254 -40.28 -19.89 0.17
N LEU A 255 -41.40 -20.60 0.20
CA LEU A 255 -42.51 -20.44 -0.73
C LEU A 255 -43.74 -19.89 0.01
N PRO A 256 -44.75 -19.33 -0.68
CA PRO A 256 -45.98 -18.91 -0.03
C PRO A 256 -46.61 -20.08 0.75
N GLY A 257 -46.78 -19.92 2.06
CA GLY A 257 -47.32 -20.97 2.94
C GLY A 257 -46.33 -22.06 3.37
N TYR A 258 -45.03 -21.92 3.08
CA TYR A 258 -44.00 -22.87 3.52
C TYR A 258 -42.65 -22.21 3.75
N GLN A 259 -42.10 -22.39 4.95
CA GLN A 259 -40.79 -21.88 5.35
C GLN A 259 -39.86 -23.06 5.66
N PRO A 260 -38.69 -23.17 5.00
CA PRO A 260 -37.70 -24.19 5.30
C PRO A 260 -37.16 -24.07 6.73
N LYS A 261 -36.75 -25.19 7.33
CA LYS A 261 -36.31 -25.22 8.75
C LYS A 261 -35.12 -24.30 9.01
N VAL A 262 -34.19 -24.22 8.06
CA VAL A 262 -33.03 -23.33 8.15
C VAL A 262 -33.47 -21.86 8.20
N ALA A 263 -34.50 -21.49 7.42
CA ALA A 263 -35.03 -20.14 7.42
C ALA A 263 -35.79 -19.81 8.70
N GLU A 264 -36.53 -20.77 9.26
CA GLU A 264 -37.21 -20.62 10.56
C GLU A 264 -36.20 -20.35 11.67
N TRP A 265 -35.12 -21.14 11.74
CA TRP A 265 -34.03 -20.90 12.69
C TRP A 265 -33.38 -19.52 12.50
N ALA A 266 -33.04 -19.15 11.26
CA ALA A 266 -32.38 -17.89 10.95
C ALA A 266 -33.25 -16.66 11.24
N SER A 267 -34.58 -16.80 11.20
CA SER A 267 -35.52 -15.69 11.47
C SER A 267 -35.40 -15.11 12.89
N SER A 268 -34.84 -15.88 13.84
CA SER A 268 -34.51 -15.38 15.18
C SER A 268 -33.48 -14.24 15.18
N LEU A 269 -32.72 -14.07 14.09
CA LEU A 269 -31.69 -13.05 13.92
C LEU A 269 -32.19 -11.78 13.22
N ASN A 270 -33.50 -11.64 12.98
CA ASN A 270 -34.07 -10.51 12.24
C ASN A 270 -33.74 -9.13 12.85
N PHE A 271 -33.39 -9.05 14.14
CA PHE A 271 -32.99 -7.78 14.75
C PHE A 271 -31.74 -7.17 14.09
N LEU A 272 -30.86 -7.99 13.50
CA LEU A 272 -29.65 -7.54 12.81
C LEU A 272 -29.95 -6.76 11.52
N GLU A 273 -31.13 -6.97 10.92
CA GLU A 273 -31.55 -6.28 9.70
C GLU A 273 -31.49 -4.75 9.86
N SER A 274 -31.95 -4.26 11.01
CA SER A 274 -32.05 -2.83 11.32
C SER A 274 -30.69 -2.12 11.40
N TYR A 275 -29.59 -2.87 11.55
CA TYR A 275 -28.24 -2.33 11.70
C TYR A 275 -27.35 -2.53 10.47
N SER A 276 -27.79 -3.32 9.49
CA SER A 276 -26.99 -3.72 8.33
C SER A 276 -26.39 -2.54 7.55
N TYR A 277 -27.21 -1.53 7.23
CA TYR A 277 -26.73 -0.32 6.55
C TYR A 277 -25.74 0.47 7.41
N ALA A 278 -26.00 0.61 8.71
CA ALA A 278 -25.12 1.33 9.63
C ALA A 278 -23.75 0.64 9.77
N VAL A 279 -23.71 -0.69 9.84
CA VAL A 279 -22.46 -1.46 9.80
C VAL A 279 -21.70 -1.16 8.50
N TYR A 280 -22.38 -1.27 7.36
CA TYR A 280 -21.72 -1.15 6.05
C TYR A 280 -21.22 0.27 5.76
N VAL A 281 -22.00 1.31 6.10
CA VAL A 281 -21.59 2.72 5.92
C VAL A 281 -20.39 3.05 6.81
N ASN A 282 -20.40 2.61 8.07
CA ASN A 282 -19.40 3.02 9.06
C ASN A 282 -18.11 2.18 9.06
N GLN A 283 -18.05 1.05 8.37
CA GLN A 283 -16.91 0.12 8.48
C GLN A 283 -15.54 0.76 8.20
N PHE A 284 -15.42 1.63 7.19
CA PHE A 284 -14.14 2.29 6.91
C PHE A 284 -13.89 3.47 7.83
N ILE A 285 -14.91 4.20 8.27
CA ILE A 285 -14.74 5.24 9.28
C ILE A 285 -14.16 4.61 10.56
N CYS A 286 -14.76 3.49 11.01
CA CYS A 286 -14.29 2.72 12.16
C CYS A 286 -12.87 2.20 11.95
N TRP A 287 -12.53 1.72 10.75
CA TRP A 287 -11.18 1.27 10.43
C TRP A 287 -10.13 2.39 10.53
N HIS A 288 -10.42 3.59 10.03
CA HIS A 288 -9.47 4.71 10.06
C HIS A 288 -9.16 5.21 11.47
N ILE A 289 -10.07 5.00 12.43
CA ILE A 289 -9.89 5.38 13.84
C ILE A 289 -9.51 4.19 14.73
N TRP A 290 -9.40 2.98 14.15
CA TRP A 290 -9.02 1.79 14.89
C TRP A 290 -7.53 1.84 15.22
N PRO A 291 -7.12 1.67 16.50
CA PRO A 291 -5.73 1.87 16.92
C PRO A 291 -4.78 0.74 16.49
N GLU A 292 -5.32 -0.42 16.10
CA GLU A 292 -4.52 -1.59 15.70
C GLU A 292 -4.54 -1.80 14.18
N TYR A 293 -3.45 -2.32 13.63
CA TYR A 293 -3.40 -2.69 12.20
C TYR A 293 -4.11 -4.00 11.87
N LYS A 294 -4.66 -4.71 12.86
CA LYS A 294 -5.30 -6.02 12.68
C LYS A 294 -6.81 -5.92 12.90
N VAL A 295 -7.58 -6.50 11.98
CA VAL A 295 -9.02 -6.73 12.16
C VAL A 295 -9.22 -8.01 12.97
N GLY A 296 -9.70 -7.85 14.20
CA GLY A 296 -10.05 -8.96 15.09
C GLY A 296 -11.50 -8.89 15.57
N VAL A 297 -11.88 -9.79 16.48
CA VAL A 297 -13.23 -9.82 17.08
C VAL A 297 -13.57 -8.47 17.75
N LEU A 298 -12.60 -7.85 18.42
CA LEU A 298 -12.78 -6.54 19.06
C LEU A 298 -13.15 -5.43 18.08
N PHE A 299 -12.60 -5.46 16.85
CA PHE A 299 -12.98 -4.51 15.80
C PHE A 299 -14.45 -4.69 15.41
N PHE A 300 -14.94 -5.92 15.28
CA PHE A 300 -16.34 -6.17 14.95
C PHE A 300 -17.30 -5.78 16.09
N LEU A 301 -16.90 -5.97 17.35
CA LEU A 301 -17.67 -5.47 18.50
C LEU A 301 -17.73 -3.94 18.50
N PHE A 302 -16.60 -3.27 18.23
CA PHE A 302 -16.54 -1.83 18.07
C PHE A 302 -17.43 -1.34 16.92
N LEU A 303 -17.32 -1.95 15.74
CA LEU A 303 -18.15 -1.63 14.58
C LEU A 303 -19.64 -1.82 14.88
N GLY A 304 -20.01 -2.91 15.57
CA GLY A 304 -21.37 -3.15 16.01
C GLY A 304 -21.90 -2.08 16.96
N ALA A 305 -21.10 -1.68 17.96
CA ALA A 305 -21.45 -0.61 18.89
C ALA A 305 -21.64 0.74 18.18
N VAL A 306 -20.74 1.10 17.25
CA VAL A 306 -20.87 2.31 16.43
C VAL A 306 -22.13 2.25 15.56
N ALA A 307 -22.40 1.11 14.92
CA ALA A 307 -23.61 0.94 14.11
C ALA A 307 -24.90 1.13 14.94
N ILE A 308 -24.96 0.58 16.15
CA ILE A 308 -26.10 0.78 17.07
C ILE A 308 -26.26 2.27 17.40
N ALA A 309 -25.16 2.95 17.74
CA ALA A 309 -25.18 4.38 18.03
C ALA A 309 -25.72 5.18 16.84
N PHE A 310 -25.24 4.92 15.62
CA PHE A 310 -25.69 5.63 14.41
C PHE A 310 -27.17 5.37 14.09
N VAL A 311 -27.66 4.14 14.28
CA VAL A 311 -29.10 3.85 14.07
C VAL A 311 -29.96 4.67 15.02
N HIS A 312 -29.58 4.76 16.30
CA HIS A 312 -30.39 5.43 17.31
C HIS A 312 -30.22 6.95 17.34
N LEU A 313 -29.05 7.48 16.98
CA LEU A 313 -28.73 8.90 17.03
C LEU A 313 -28.93 9.62 15.69
N VAL A 314 -28.85 8.91 14.57
CA VAL A 314 -28.95 9.50 13.23
C VAL A 314 -30.17 8.97 12.49
N GLN A 315 -30.26 7.64 12.29
CA GLN A 315 -31.26 7.07 11.39
C GLN A 315 -32.69 7.22 11.94
N LYS A 316 -32.98 6.72 13.15
CA LYS A 316 -34.33 6.79 13.75
C LYS A 316 -34.84 8.22 13.93
N PRO A 317 -34.03 9.19 14.43
CA PRO A 317 -34.47 10.58 14.51
C PRO A 317 -34.77 11.20 13.15
N ALA A 318 -33.96 10.89 12.12
CA ALA A 318 -34.21 11.38 10.76
C ALA A 318 -35.50 10.80 10.17
N GLU A 319 -35.75 9.50 10.37
CA GLU A 319 -37.00 8.85 9.97
C GLU A 319 -38.22 9.49 10.66
N GLU A 320 -38.13 9.77 11.97
CA GLU A 320 -39.21 10.40 12.75
C GLU A 320 -39.46 11.85 12.31
N MET A 321 -38.41 12.64 12.13
CA MET A 321 -38.51 14.02 11.64
C MET A 321 -39.18 14.07 10.27
N LEU A 322 -38.82 13.16 9.38
CA LEU A 322 -39.40 13.14 8.05
C LEU A 322 -40.85 12.65 8.06
N ARG A 323 -41.20 11.68 8.92
CA ARG A 323 -42.61 11.26 9.12
C ARG A 323 -43.51 12.42 9.56
N ARG A 324 -42.98 13.38 10.32
CA ARG A 324 -43.69 14.59 10.74
C ARG A 324 -43.82 15.64 9.64
N THR A 325 -42.94 15.58 8.63
CA THR A 325 -42.94 16.56 7.53
C THR A 325 -43.92 16.08 6.45
N THR A 326 -44.86 16.94 6.03
CA THR A 326 -45.87 16.58 5.01
C THR A 326 -45.28 16.39 3.60
N SER A 327 -44.02 16.79 3.38
CA SER A 327 -43.34 16.71 2.09
C SER A 327 -41.98 16.02 2.19
N ASN A 328 -41.86 14.84 1.58
CA ASN A 328 -40.59 14.12 1.42
C ASN A 328 -39.56 14.91 0.58
N LYS A 329 -39.98 15.98 -0.11
CA LYS A 329 -39.08 16.83 -0.91
C LYS A 329 -38.07 17.58 -0.05
N ALA A 330 -38.33 17.76 1.25
CA ALA A 330 -37.34 18.32 2.18
C ALA A 330 -36.04 17.51 2.21
N LEU A 331 -36.10 16.20 1.89
CA LEU A 331 -34.91 15.34 1.80
C LEU A 331 -33.95 15.78 0.68
N LEU A 332 -34.43 16.47 -0.37
CA LEU A 332 -33.58 17.00 -1.44
C LEU A 332 -32.70 18.16 -0.97
N LEU A 333 -33.01 18.78 0.17
CA LEU A 333 -32.16 19.83 0.75
C LEU A 333 -30.87 19.26 1.33
N LEU A 334 -30.83 18.01 1.78
CA LEU A 334 -29.64 17.37 2.33
C LEU A 334 -28.48 17.24 1.31
N PRO A 335 -28.67 16.67 0.10
CA PRO A 335 -27.62 16.62 -0.91
C PRO A 335 -27.18 18.01 -1.37
N VAL A 336 -28.12 18.96 -1.48
CA VAL A 336 -27.79 20.35 -1.81
C VAL A 336 -26.91 20.98 -0.70
N ALA A 337 -27.30 20.80 0.56
CA ALA A 337 -26.55 21.30 1.71
C ALA A 337 -25.14 20.71 1.76
N LEU A 338 -24.99 19.39 1.55
CA LEU A 338 -23.67 18.74 1.50
C LEU A 338 -22.83 19.18 0.30
N MET A 339 -23.44 19.35 -0.88
CA MET A 339 -22.75 19.82 -2.09
C MET A 339 -22.10 21.19 -1.88
N VAL A 340 -22.72 22.06 -1.07
CA VAL A 340 -22.17 23.37 -0.72
C VAL A 340 -21.24 23.27 0.49
N ALA A 341 -21.67 22.61 1.56
CA ALA A 341 -20.95 22.59 2.83
C ALA A 341 -19.59 21.89 2.73
N LEU A 342 -19.47 20.75 2.02
CA LEU A 342 -18.21 20.01 1.96
C LEU A 342 -17.10 20.80 1.26
N PRO A 343 -17.29 21.37 0.06
CA PRO A 343 -16.29 22.26 -0.54
C PRO A 343 -15.99 23.49 0.31
N VAL A 344 -17.00 24.14 0.90
CA VAL A 344 -16.79 25.31 1.78
C VAL A 344 -15.92 24.93 2.97
N LEU A 345 -16.21 23.80 3.64
CA LEU A 345 -15.38 23.28 4.73
C LEU A 345 -13.98 22.90 4.25
N ASN A 346 -13.85 22.38 3.02
CA ASN A 346 -12.55 22.03 2.44
C ASN A 346 -11.64 23.26 2.27
N HIS A 347 -12.21 24.42 1.96
CA HIS A 347 -11.45 25.68 1.84
C HIS A 347 -11.28 26.41 3.18
N LEU A 348 -12.24 26.28 4.11
CA LEU A 348 -12.19 26.97 5.41
C LEU A 348 -11.32 26.26 6.44
N ILE A 349 -11.33 24.93 6.45
CA ILE A 349 -10.45 24.15 7.32
C ILE A 349 -9.07 24.17 6.64
N PRO A 350 -8.03 24.76 7.26
CA PRO A 350 -6.70 24.71 6.69
C PRO A 350 -6.31 23.25 6.52
N ASP A 351 -5.63 22.93 5.42
CA ASP A 351 -4.92 21.66 5.37
C ASP A 351 -4.01 21.58 6.59
N PRO A 352 -3.91 20.41 7.26
CA PRO A 352 -2.95 20.26 8.32
C PRO A 352 -1.63 20.77 7.79
N GLU A 353 -0.93 21.62 8.55
CA GLU A 353 0.45 21.94 8.22
C GLU A 353 1.15 20.60 8.12
N LEU A 354 1.39 20.18 6.89
CA LEU A 354 2.19 19.02 6.59
C LEU A 354 3.58 19.50 6.98
N HIS A 355 3.92 19.33 8.26
CA HIS A 355 5.27 19.56 8.73
C HIS A 355 6.14 18.61 7.91
N ALA A 356 6.72 19.15 6.83
CA ALA A 356 7.65 18.42 5.97
C ALA A 356 8.83 17.90 6.80
N ASP A 357 9.12 18.59 7.91
CA ASP A 357 10.07 18.19 8.93
C ASP A 357 9.38 17.43 10.06
N LEU A 358 9.84 16.19 10.29
CA LEU A 358 9.57 15.47 11.53
C LEU A 358 9.98 16.33 12.74
N PRO A 359 9.29 16.20 13.89
CA PRO A 359 9.70 16.90 15.10
C PRO A 359 11.17 16.53 15.42
N ALA A 360 11.93 17.50 15.93
CA ALA A 360 13.35 17.30 16.22
C ALA A 360 13.60 16.14 17.20
N VAL A 361 12.63 15.85 18.05
CA VAL A 361 12.59 14.67 18.92
C VAL A 361 11.18 14.11 18.94
N ALA A 362 11.04 12.81 18.78
CA ALA A 362 9.81 12.07 18.96
C ALA A 362 10.06 10.81 19.80
N ARG A 363 9.45 10.73 20.98
CA ARG A 363 9.42 9.48 21.75
C ARG A 363 8.41 8.54 21.10
N ILE A 364 8.87 7.37 20.69
CA ILE A 364 8.04 6.35 20.05
C ILE A 364 7.46 5.43 21.13
N ASP A 365 8.30 4.93 22.01
CA ASP A 365 7.90 4.18 23.21
C ASP A 365 8.90 4.42 24.36
N SER A 366 8.80 3.64 25.44
CA SER A 366 9.69 3.77 26.61
C SER A 366 11.15 3.38 26.35
N ARG A 367 11.46 2.80 25.19
CA ARG A 367 12.79 2.28 24.81
C ARG A 367 13.35 2.91 23.54
N MET A 368 12.53 3.67 22.80
CA MET A 368 12.90 4.22 21.50
C MET A 368 12.55 5.70 21.39
N THR A 369 13.56 6.49 21.02
CA THR A 369 13.42 7.91 20.72
C THR A 369 13.98 8.16 19.33
N ASP A 370 13.18 8.80 18.48
CA ASP A 370 13.58 9.31 17.17
C ASP A 370 14.08 10.75 17.35
N VAL A 371 15.29 11.03 16.85
CA VAL A 371 15.94 12.33 17.00
C VAL A 371 16.50 12.81 15.67
N ARG A 372 16.28 14.09 15.36
CA ARG A 372 16.87 14.72 14.19
C ARG A 372 18.36 14.92 14.43
N LEU A 373 19.18 14.25 13.62
CA LEU A 373 20.62 14.43 13.65
C LEU A 373 20.97 15.86 13.16
N PRO A 374 21.51 16.74 14.00
CA PRO A 374 21.66 18.17 13.69
C PRO A 374 22.97 18.44 12.90
N ILE A 375 23.32 17.54 11.97
CA ILE A 375 24.51 17.67 11.14
C ILE A 375 24.25 18.56 9.93
N LYS A 376 25.29 19.28 9.48
CA LYS A 376 25.22 20.18 8.32
C LYS A 376 26.41 19.95 7.40
N ALA A 377 26.19 20.05 6.10
CA ALA A 377 27.29 20.11 5.14
C ALA A 377 28.06 21.42 5.30
N ALA A 378 29.36 21.41 4.99
CA ALA A 378 30.11 22.65 4.80
C ALA A 378 29.68 23.38 3.51
N GLY A 379 29.26 24.63 3.63
CA GLY A 379 28.78 25.48 2.51
C GLY A 379 27.25 25.51 2.36
N ASN A 380 26.74 26.47 1.61
CA ASN A 380 25.30 26.67 1.39
C ASN A 380 24.98 26.79 -0.12
N ASP A 381 24.76 25.66 -0.79
CA ASP A 381 24.49 25.56 -2.23
C ASP A 381 23.18 24.83 -2.56
N GLY A 382 22.28 24.72 -1.56
CA GLY A 382 21.01 24.00 -1.66
C GLY A 382 21.14 22.49 -1.62
N SER A 383 22.32 21.93 -1.28
CA SER A 383 22.48 20.50 -1.07
C SER A 383 21.94 20.05 0.29
N VAL A 384 21.48 18.80 0.34
CA VAL A 384 21.00 18.12 1.55
C VAL A 384 21.94 16.98 1.92
N LEU A 385 21.97 16.62 3.21
CA LEU A 385 22.65 15.42 3.67
C LEU A 385 21.66 14.26 3.71
N ILE A 386 22.02 13.16 3.06
CA ILE A 386 21.26 11.91 3.05
C ILE A 386 22.16 10.73 3.38
N ASN A 387 21.56 9.61 3.76
CA ASN A 387 22.21 8.35 4.10
C ASN A 387 23.41 8.51 5.06
N PRO A 388 23.19 9.09 6.25
CA PRO A 388 24.25 9.19 7.24
C PRO A 388 24.63 7.80 7.76
N SER A 389 25.93 7.61 8.00
CA SER A 389 26.52 6.45 8.66
C SER A 389 27.40 6.95 9.80
N LEU A 390 27.34 6.22 10.91
CA LEU A 390 27.96 6.59 12.19
C LEU A 390 28.88 5.46 12.66
N LEU A 391 30.03 5.82 13.22
CA LEU A 391 30.91 4.90 13.93
C LEU A 391 31.27 5.50 15.29
N PHE A 392 30.97 4.79 16.37
CA PHE A 392 31.39 5.14 17.72
C PHE A 392 32.80 4.58 17.97
N ARG A 393 33.71 5.44 18.42
CA ARG A 393 35.10 5.10 18.73
C ARG A 393 35.42 5.42 20.19
N GLY A 394 35.86 4.40 20.92
CA GLY A 394 36.07 4.51 22.36
C GLY A 394 34.81 4.98 23.09
N SER A 395 34.99 5.72 24.19
CA SER A 395 33.88 6.17 25.05
C SER A 395 33.30 7.52 24.64
N GLU A 396 33.96 8.31 23.80
CA GLU A 396 33.55 9.70 23.54
C GLU A 396 33.59 10.14 22.07
N GLU A 397 34.25 9.43 21.15
CA GLU A 397 34.37 9.90 19.77
C GLU A 397 33.29 9.30 18.86
N VAL A 398 32.72 10.14 17.97
CA VAL A 398 31.77 9.74 16.95
C VAL A 398 32.25 10.23 15.59
N VAL A 399 32.39 9.30 14.66
CA VAL A 399 32.68 9.59 13.26
C VAL A 399 31.38 9.62 12.46
N PHE A 400 31.22 10.67 11.67
CA PHE A 400 30.08 10.90 10.80
C PHE A 400 30.53 10.83 9.36
N VAL A 401 29.83 10.04 8.56
CA VAL A 401 29.96 10.02 7.11
C VAL A 401 28.57 10.16 6.52
N ALA A 402 28.39 11.02 5.52
CA ALA A 402 27.11 11.18 4.86
C ALA A 402 27.30 11.48 3.38
N ARG A 403 26.23 11.30 2.62
CA ARG A 403 26.17 11.75 1.23
C ARG A 403 25.61 13.17 1.19
N ARG A 404 26.39 14.10 0.64
CA ARG A 404 25.89 15.41 0.22
C ARG A 404 25.26 15.25 -1.16
N HIS A 405 24.00 15.64 -1.28
CA HIS A 405 23.19 15.42 -2.47
C HIS A 405 22.48 16.69 -2.92
N ARG A 406 22.45 16.92 -4.24
CA ARG A 406 21.59 17.92 -4.88
C ARG A 406 21.16 17.41 -6.24
N ARG A 407 19.90 17.64 -6.62
CA ARG A 407 19.38 17.35 -7.96
C ARG A 407 19.33 18.61 -8.78
N SER A 408 19.66 18.50 -10.05
CA SER A 408 19.39 19.55 -11.04
C SER A 408 19.05 18.92 -12.37
N GLN A 409 18.19 19.56 -13.14
CA GLN A 409 17.83 19.11 -14.47
C GLN A 409 18.21 20.20 -15.47
N ARG A 410 18.76 19.81 -16.61
CA ARG A 410 18.98 20.74 -17.72
C ARG A 410 18.66 20.10 -19.06
N LYS A 411 18.03 20.88 -19.94
CA LYS A 411 17.91 20.50 -21.35
C LYS A 411 19.25 20.79 -22.04
N THR A 412 19.77 19.81 -22.76
CA THR A 412 21.02 19.99 -23.53
C THR A 412 20.77 21.02 -24.64
N ARG A 413 21.68 22.00 -24.80
CA ARG A 413 21.54 23.06 -25.81
C ARG A 413 21.95 22.61 -27.22
N ASP A 414 22.79 21.58 -27.31
CA ASP A 414 23.33 21.07 -28.56
C ASP A 414 22.40 20.03 -29.21
N ASN A 415 22.51 19.91 -30.53
CA ASN A 415 21.82 18.87 -31.30
C ASN A 415 22.20 17.50 -30.76
N CYS A 416 21.21 16.79 -30.25
CA CYS A 416 21.40 15.51 -29.63
C CYS A 416 20.80 14.42 -30.50
N TYR A 417 21.56 13.34 -30.73
CA TYR A 417 21.14 12.28 -31.63
C TYR A 417 21.00 10.94 -30.91
N HIS A 418 19.98 10.17 -31.29
CA HIS A 418 19.83 8.77 -30.89
C HIS A 418 19.49 7.93 -32.12
N GLY A 419 20.33 6.96 -32.47
CA GLY A 419 20.13 6.16 -33.68
C GLY A 419 20.22 6.96 -34.99
N GLY A 420 20.92 8.09 -35.00
CA GLY A 420 21.05 8.99 -36.16
C GLY A 420 19.92 10.02 -36.29
N GLU A 421 18.86 9.92 -35.49
CA GLU A 421 17.77 10.91 -35.46
C GLU A 421 18.01 11.97 -34.39
N GLU A 422 17.59 13.21 -34.66
CA GLU A 422 17.61 14.29 -33.69
C GLU A 422 16.52 14.10 -32.63
N VAL A 423 16.91 14.20 -31.36
CA VAL A 423 16.06 13.94 -30.18
C VAL A 423 16.22 15.03 -29.14
N THR A 424 15.22 15.19 -28.28
CA THR A 424 15.33 16.09 -27.11
C THR A 424 16.18 15.41 -26.04
N CYS A 425 17.24 16.08 -25.57
CA CYS A 425 18.10 15.54 -24.51
C CYS A 425 17.92 16.27 -23.19
N ILE A 426 17.57 15.49 -22.17
CA ILE A 426 17.40 15.95 -20.80
C ILE A 426 18.49 15.30 -19.96
N GLU A 427 19.28 16.12 -19.26
CA GLU A 427 20.24 15.64 -18.28
C GLU A 427 19.65 15.81 -16.89
N GLU A 428 19.48 14.67 -16.21
CA GLU A 428 19.19 14.61 -14.78
C GLU A 428 20.51 14.43 -14.04
N ILE A 429 20.95 15.49 -13.36
CA ILE A 429 22.25 15.52 -12.70
C ILE A 429 22.04 15.34 -11.21
N TRP A 430 22.64 14.29 -10.68
CA TRP A 430 22.67 13.92 -9.27
C TRP A 430 24.04 14.28 -8.72
N HIS A 431 24.15 15.52 -8.24
CA HIS A 431 25.36 16.00 -7.56
C HIS A 431 25.54 15.19 -6.30
N SER A 432 26.63 14.44 -6.22
CA SER A 432 26.89 13.46 -5.15
C SER A 432 28.33 13.54 -4.71
N GLU A 433 28.53 13.70 -3.41
CA GLU A 433 29.83 13.74 -2.76
C GLU A 433 29.71 13.06 -1.39
N ILE A 434 30.78 12.41 -0.93
CA ILE A 434 30.87 11.95 0.46
C ILE A 434 31.48 13.06 1.30
N VAL A 435 30.84 13.31 2.45
CA VAL A 435 31.32 14.27 3.45
C VAL A 435 31.59 13.54 4.76
N VAL A 436 32.62 13.97 5.48
CA VAL A 436 33.10 13.33 6.71
C VAL A 436 33.30 14.35 7.83
N ALA A 437 33.17 13.90 9.08
CA ALA A 437 33.60 14.63 10.27
C ALA A 437 33.82 13.68 11.44
N THR A 438 34.56 14.14 12.45
CA THR A 438 34.60 13.52 13.77
C THR A 438 34.20 14.52 14.85
N LYS A 439 33.62 14.04 15.95
CA LYS A 439 33.27 14.85 17.11
C LYS A 439 33.38 14.04 18.39
N LEU A 440 33.98 14.66 19.41
CA LEU A 440 33.86 14.20 20.79
C LEU A 440 32.47 14.57 21.33
N VAL A 441 31.69 13.56 21.71
CA VAL A 441 30.36 13.67 22.30
C VAL A 441 30.37 12.90 23.62
N ARG A 442 30.37 13.62 24.74
CA ARG A 442 30.35 13.02 26.08
C ARG A 442 29.03 12.32 26.35
N TRP A 443 29.03 11.31 27.23
CA TRP A 443 27.82 10.54 27.56
C TRP A 443 26.70 11.40 28.14
N SER A 444 27.05 12.38 28.98
CA SER A 444 26.08 13.31 29.56
C SER A 444 25.47 14.27 28.52
N GLU A 445 26.16 14.54 27.42
CA GLU A 445 25.61 15.33 26.30
C GLU A 445 24.71 14.47 25.43
N TRP A 446 25.11 13.23 25.14
CA TRP A 446 24.32 12.27 24.41
C TRP A 446 22.98 11.98 25.11
N ASN A 447 22.99 11.68 26.40
CA ASN A 447 21.75 11.40 27.15
C ASN A 447 20.88 12.63 27.29
N ARG A 448 21.44 13.83 27.56
CA ARG A 448 20.63 15.06 27.59
C ARG A 448 19.96 15.32 26.24
N TRP A 449 20.63 15.02 25.13
CA TRP A 449 20.02 15.13 23.81
C TRP A 449 18.83 14.18 23.65
N LEU A 450 18.96 12.91 24.05
CA LEU A 450 17.88 11.92 23.96
C LEU A 450 16.72 12.21 24.94
N ASP A 451 17.05 12.61 26.17
CA ASP A 451 16.07 12.78 27.26
C ASP A 451 15.35 14.13 27.17
N GLN A 452 16.08 15.20 26.87
CA GLN A 452 15.60 16.59 26.96
C GLN A 452 15.49 17.27 25.59
N GLY A 453 15.96 16.62 24.52
CA GLY A 453 16.02 17.22 23.19
C GLY A 453 17.04 18.35 23.04
N SER A 454 17.95 18.51 24.01
CA SER A 454 18.99 19.53 23.95
C SER A 454 20.03 19.15 22.89
N ILE A 455 19.91 19.74 21.71
CA ILE A 455 20.75 19.43 20.55
C ILE A 455 22.22 19.78 20.86
N PRO A 456 23.15 18.81 20.85
CA PRO A 456 24.56 19.10 21.07
C PRO A 456 25.13 19.83 19.85
N SER A 457 26.20 20.60 20.06
CA SER A 457 26.94 21.23 18.97
C SER A 457 27.59 20.15 18.10
N MET A 458 26.98 19.84 16.96
CA MET A 458 27.48 18.84 16.00
C MET A 458 28.42 19.47 14.96
N PRO A 459 29.34 18.67 14.38
CA PRO A 459 30.32 19.17 13.43
C PRO A 459 29.66 19.55 12.10
N ARG A 460 30.33 20.43 11.36
CA ARG A 460 30.06 20.59 9.92
C ARG A 460 30.87 19.54 9.17
N LEU A 461 30.21 18.79 8.29
CA LEU A 461 30.86 17.73 7.54
C LEU A 461 31.62 18.33 6.34
N ALA A 462 32.91 18.03 6.27
CA ALA A 462 33.81 18.47 5.22
C ALA A 462 33.78 17.51 4.02
N ARG A 463 34.03 18.02 2.82
CA ARG A 463 34.12 17.20 1.61
C ARG A 463 35.33 16.27 1.69
N TRP A 464 35.16 15.00 1.37
CA TRP A 464 36.26 14.05 1.22
C TRP A 464 36.93 14.21 -0.15
N THR A 465 37.81 15.22 -0.25
CA THR A 465 38.47 15.62 -1.50
C THR A 465 39.69 14.75 -1.85
N GLY A 466 40.15 13.91 -0.93
CA GLY A 466 41.28 13.00 -1.09
C GLY A 466 40.98 11.70 -1.86
N LEU A 467 39.71 11.38 -2.12
CA LEU A 467 39.33 10.14 -2.82
C LEU A 467 39.85 10.12 -4.27
N ARG A 468 40.55 9.02 -4.63
CA ARG A 468 41.12 8.77 -5.96
C ARG A 468 40.66 7.46 -6.56
N THR A 469 40.62 7.44 -7.89
CA THR A 469 40.37 6.24 -8.70
C THR A 469 41.57 5.27 -8.63
N PRO A 470 41.32 3.96 -8.69
CA PRO A 470 42.40 2.98 -8.73
C PRO A 470 43.15 3.06 -10.06
N GLY A 471 44.46 2.80 -10.05
CA GLY A 471 45.30 2.75 -11.24
C GLY A 471 45.94 4.10 -11.61
N ASN A 472 45.16 5.06 -12.10
CA ASN A 472 45.69 6.35 -12.58
C ASN A 472 45.75 7.45 -11.50
N GLY A 473 45.19 7.21 -10.30
CA GLY A 473 45.15 8.19 -9.22
C GLY A 473 44.37 9.46 -9.57
N GLY A 474 43.42 9.38 -10.51
CA GLY A 474 42.55 10.48 -10.90
C GLY A 474 41.57 10.87 -9.79
N ARG A 475 40.96 12.05 -9.91
CA ARG A 475 39.84 12.44 -9.02
C ARG A 475 38.63 11.53 -9.28
N TRP A 476 37.80 11.33 -8.26
CA TRP A 476 36.56 10.55 -8.38
C TRP A 476 35.46 11.35 -9.11
N THR A 477 35.70 11.63 -10.39
CA THR A 477 34.82 12.38 -11.28
C THR A 477 34.57 11.58 -12.55
N ASP A 478 33.79 12.15 -13.48
CA ASP A 478 33.61 11.58 -14.82
C ASP A 478 33.09 10.15 -14.78
N LEU A 479 31.98 9.94 -14.06
CA LEU A 479 31.39 8.62 -13.93
C LEU A 479 30.63 8.21 -15.19
N CYS A 480 30.47 6.89 -15.36
CA CYS A 480 29.62 6.35 -16.40
C CYS A 480 28.18 6.89 -16.31
N THR A 481 27.61 7.20 -17.48
CA THR A 481 26.28 7.82 -17.59
C THR A 481 25.27 6.78 -18.08
N ARG A 482 24.08 6.76 -17.47
CA ARG A 482 22.98 5.89 -17.93
C ARG A 482 22.04 6.69 -18.82
N GLU A 483 21.68 6.14 -19.97
CA GLU A 483 20.76 6.77 -20.90
C GLU A 483 19.46 5.95 -21.04
N VAL A 484 18.32 6.63 -21.05
CA VAL A 484 17.00 6.03 -21.27
C VAL A 484 16.31 6.80 -22.39
N TYR A 485 15.99 6.12 -23.49
CA TYR A 485 15.29 6.71 -24.61
C TYR A 485 13.78 6.43 -24.51
N ASN A 486 12.97 7.49 -24.56
CA ASN A 486 11.53 7.40 -24.68
C ASN A 486 11.15 7.70 -26.14
N SER A 487 10.71 6.66 -26.84
CA SER A 487 10.33 6.75 -28.26
C SER A 487 9.06 7.56 -28.48
N ALA A 488 8.12 7.58 -27.52
CA ALA A 488 6.82 8.23 -27.67
C ALA A 488 6.95 9.76 -27.83
N ASN A 489 7.95 10.36 -27.19
CA ASN A 489 8.19 11.80 -27.21
C ASN A 489 9.59 12.17 -27.72
N ARG A 490 10.30 11.22 -28.37
CA ARG A 490 11.66 11.40 -28.89
C ARG A 490 12.61 12.07 -27.88
N THR A 491 12.55 11.63 -26.62
CA THR A 491 13.36 12.22 -25.54
C THR A 491 14.37 11.21 -25.01
N LEU A 492 15.64 11.59 -25.01
CA LEU A 492 16.73 10.85 -24.39
C LEU A 492 17.05 11.48 -23.02
N THR A 493 16.76 10.75 -21.95
CA THR A 493 17.09 11.16 -20.59
C THR A 493 18.42 10.55 -20.18
N ARG A 494 19.36 11.39 -19.73
CA ARG A 494 20.67 10.99 -19.25
C ARG A 494 20.76 11.21 -17.76
N LEU A 495 21.03 10.15 -17.01
CA LEU A 495 21.32 10.22 -15.59
C LEU A 495 22.83 10.39 -15.40
N ILE A 496 23.24 11.57 -14.91
CA ILE A 496 24.62 11.92 -14.62
C ILE A 496 24.80 11.96 -13.10
N VAL A 497 25.62 11.06 -12.56
CA VAL A 497 26.00 11.08 -11.14
C VAL A 497 27.42 11.63 -11.04
N THR A 498 27.65 12.64 -10.21
CA THR A 498 28.94 13.37 -10.20
C THR A 498 30.00 12.78 -9.27
N GLY A 499 29.64 11.80 -8.45
CA GLY A 499 30.54 11.25 -7.43
C GLY A 499 29.92 10.09 -6.66
N PRO A 500 30.57 9.65 -5.56
CA PRO A 500 30.17 8.46 -4.82
C PRO A 500 28.88 8.66 -4.02
N GLU A 501 28.20 7.55 -3.72
CA GLU A 501 26.89 7.48 -3.07
C GLU A 501 26.90 6.48 -1.89
N ASP A 502 25.92 6.63 -1.00
CA ASP A 502 25.54 5.63 0.02
C ASP A 502 26.70 5.11 0.89
N PRO A 503 27.45 6.01 1.58
CA PRO A 503 28.62 5.62 2.36
C PRO A 503 28.26 4.85 3.64
N LYS A 504 29.15 3.93 4.02
CA LYS A 504 29.07 3.10 5.23
C LYS A 504 30.43 3.14 5.92
N VAL A 505 30.50 3.77 7.09
CA VAL A 505 31.74 3.87 7.87
C VAL A 505 31.86 2.70 8.83
N PHE A 506 33.05 2.13 8.90
CA PHE A 506 33.41 1.06 9.82
C PHE A 506 34.93 1.10 10.09
N GLN A 507 35.42 0.20 10.92
CA GLN A 507 36.83 0.13 11.27
C GLN A 507 37.32 -1.32 11.27
N LEU A 508 38.39 -1.58 10.53
CA LEU A 508 38.99 -2.92 10.44
C LEU A 508 40.06 -3.17 11.51
N ASN A 509 40.72 -2.16 12.04
CA ASN A 509 41.69 -2.33 13.11
C ASN A 509 41.09 -1.89 14.45
N ARG A 510 41.30 -2.70 15.50
CA ARG A 510 40.78 -2.43 16.85
C ARG A 510 41.44 -1.23 17.55
N ASP A 511 42.43 -0.60 16.93
CA ASP A 511 43.01 0.62 17.46
C ASP A 511 41.98 1.74 17.40
N ALA A 512 41.40 2.06 18.55
CA ALA A 512 40.35 3.07 18.69
C ALA A 512 40.76 4.47 18.21
N SER A 513 42.07 4.73 17.97
CA SER A 513 42.65 5.97 17.45
C SER A 513 43.15 5.91 15.99
N GLY A 514 43.01 4.77 15.29
CA GLY A 514 43.46 4.59 13.90
C GLY A 514 42.59 5.24 12.81
N PRO A 515 42.97 5.10 11.53
CA PRO A 515 42.13 5.53 10.40
C PRO A 515 40.84 4.69 10.29
N VAL A 516 39.85 5.20 9.55
CA VAL A 516 38.58 4.51 9.29
C VAL A 516 38.50 3.93 7.88
N ASP A 517 37.55 3.03 7.67
CA ASP A 517 37.22 2.45 6.37
C ASP A 517 35.83 2.92 5.93
N VAL A 518 35.65 3.18 4.63
CA VAL A 518 34.36 3.56 4.06
C VAL A 518 34.06 2.67 2.87
N ALA A 519 32.95 1.94 2.95
CA ALA A 519 32.34 1.28 1.80
C ALA A 519 31.28 2.21 1.20
N PHE A 520 31.21 2.30 -0.11
CA PHE A 520 30.27 3.18 -0.80
C PHE A 520 29.86 2.59 -2.15
N SER A 521 28.77 3.08 -2.73
CA SER A 521 28.38 2.74 -4.09
C SER A 521 28.72 3.88 -5.05
N SER A 522 29.06 3.58 -6.29
CA SER A 522 29.32 4.60 -7.32
C SER A 522 29.09 4.01 -8.70
N TYR A 523 28.74 4.84 -9.66
CA TYR A 523 28.95 4.47 -11.06
C TYR A 523 30.45 4.32 -11.33
N PRO A 524 30.88 3.42 -12.24
CA PRO A 524 32.28 3.26 -12.56
C PRO A 524 32.92 4.57 -13.05
N PRO A 525 34.12 4.94 -12.55
CA PRO A 525 34.81 6.16 -12.93
C PRO A 525 35.60 5.95 -14.24
N LEU A 526 34.91 5.60 -15.32
CA LEU A 526 35.51 5.32 -16.63
C LEU A 526 35.21 6.40 -17.68
N GLY A 527 34.52 7.48 -17.30
CA GLY A 527 34.04 8.50 -18.23
C GLY A 527 32.67 8.16 -18.82
N ARG A 528 32.03 9.19 -19.38
CA ARG A 528 30.70 9.12 -20.01
C ARG A 528 30.58 8.00 -21.04
N HIS A 529 31.63 7.77 -21.83
CA HIS A 529 31.68 6.78 -22.91
C HIS A 529 32.52 5.54 -22.56
N GLY A 530 33.06 5.46 -21.34
CA GLY A 530 33.92 4.35 -20.95
C GLY A 530 33.18 3.08 -20.54
N CYS A 531 31.89 3.18 -20.21
CA CYS A 531 31.04 2.01 -19.95
C CYS A 531 30.19 1.65 -21.15
N GLY A 532 30.08 0.35 -21.43
CA GLY A 532 28.98 -0.19 -22.22
C GLY A 532 27.64 0.05 -21.53
N LYS A 533 26.54 0.08 -22.30
CA LYS A 533 25.18 0.36 -21.80
C LYS A 533 24.80 -0.50 -20.59
N ASP A 534 25.17 -1.78 -20.61
CA ASP A 534 24.83 -2.73 -19.54
C ASP A 534 25.74 -2.62 -18.31
N ARG A 535 26.87 -1.89 -18.41
CA ARG A 535 27.83 -1.67 -17.32
C ARG A 535 27.73 -0.27 -16.70
N ALA A 536 26.87 0.58 -17.25
CA ALA A 536 26.52 1.88 -16.67
C ALA A 536 25.53 1.69 -15.50
N VAL A 537 25.97 0.95 -14.49
CA VAL A 537 25.21 0.64 -13.27
C VAL A 537 26.07 0.89 -12.02
N PRO A 538 25.48 1.27 -10.87
CA PRO A 538 26.21 1.42 -9.62
C PRO A 538 26.94 0.13 -9.24
N GLN A 539 28.17 0.26 -8.75
CA GLN A 539 29.01 -0.80 -8.20
C GLN A 539 29.45 -0.45 -6.77
N MET A 540 29.88 -1.45 -5.99
CA MET A 540 30.40 -1.23 -4.64
C MET A 540 31.92 -1.01 -4.64
N TYR A 541 32.38 -0.11 -3.77
CA TYR A 541 33.78 0.25 -3.60
C TYR A 541 34.16 0.29 -2.12
N LEU A 542 35.44 0.11 -1.85
CA LEU A 542 36.06 0.20 -0.53
C LEU A 542 37.24 1.16 -0.58
N ALA A 543 37.26 2.12 0.35
CA ALA A 543 38.45 2.90 0.64
C ALA A 543 38.85 2.66 2.09
N SER A 544 40.10 2.28 2.29
CA SER A 544 40.69 2.01 3.59
C SER A 544 41.66 3.10 4.00
N GLY A 545 41.88 3.25 5.30
CA GLY A 545 42.92 4.15 5.81
C GLY A 545 42.55 5.63 5.76
N ILE A 546 41.27 5.98 5.85
CA ILE A 546 40.80 7.36 5.73
C ILE A 546 41.05 8.12 7.05
N ASP A 547 41.77 9.23 6.95
CA ASP A 547 41.86 10.23 8.02
C ASP A 547 40.71 11.23 7.90
N VAL A 548 39.76 11.17 8.83
CA VAL A 548 38.57 12.04 8.85
C VAL A 548 38.88 13.47 9.29
N GLN A 549 40.05 13.71 9.90
CA GLN A 549 40.51 15.05 10.27
C GLN A 549 41.20 15.75 9.09
N HIS A 550 41.81 14.97 8.19
CA HIS A 550 42.47 15.46 6.98
C HIS A 550 41.84 14.83 5.72
N PRO A 551 40.60 15.21 5.38
CA PRO A 551 39.83 14.60 4.29
C PRO A 551 40.40 14.87 2.88
N ASP A 552 41.45 15.67 2.78
CA ASP A 552 42.22 15.95 1.57
C ASP A 552 43.36 14.95 1.33
N LEU A 553 43.76 14.19 2.35
CA LEU A 553 44.78 13.14 2.22
C LEU A 553 44.31 12.05 1.25
N ILE A 554 45.24 11.63 0.39
CA ILE A 554 44.95 10.69 -0.69
C ILE A 554 44.52 9.35 -0.13
N SER A 555 43.38 8.87 -0.63
CA SER A 555 42.84 7.54 -0.35
C SER A 555 42.27 6.97 -1.66
N THR A 556 42.44 5.66 -1.86
CA THR A 556 42.03 4.99 -3.11
C THR A 556 40.75 4.21 -2.89
N GLY A 557 39.75 4.43 -3.77
CA GLY A 557 38.53 3.63 -3.78
C GLY A 557 38.68 2.39 -4.67
N ASN A 558 38.85 1.22 -4.07
CA ASN A 558 39.01 -0.04 -4.77
C ASN A 558 37.64 -0.67 -5.08
N PRO A 559 37.36 -1.09 -6.33
CA PRO A 559 36.11 -1.76 -6.68
C PRO A 559 36.04 -3.13 -6.03
N LEU A 560 34.88 -3.46 -5.46
CA LEU A 560 34.61 -4.79 -4.93
C LEU A 560 34.25 -5.74 -6.08
N ARG A 561 35.21 -6.57 -6.52
CA ARG A 561 35.07 -7.44 -7.70
C ARG A 561 34.21 -8.69 -7.46
N CYS A 562 33.32 -8.65 -6.48
CA CYS A 562 32.62 -9.82 -5.94
C CYS A 562 31.19 -9.96 -6.46
N GLY A 563 30.63 -8.83 -6.89
CA GLY A 563 29.30 -8.71 -7.48
C GLY A 563 29.33 -8.92 -8.99
N VAL A 564 28.25 -8.52 -9.64
CA VAL A 564 28.09 -8.62 -11.09
C VAL A 564 28.19 -7.24 -11.72
N GLU A 565 29.15 -7.04 -12.63
CA GLU A 565 29.43 -5.73 -13.24
C GLU A 565 28.24 -5.12 -14.01
N THR A 566 27.30 -5.97 -14.45
CA THR A 566 26.09 -5.55 -15.19
C THR A 566 24.86 -5.41 -14.30
N ARG A 567 24.97 -5.72 -13.02
CA ARG A 567 23.90 -5.56 -12.03
C ARG A 567 24.20 -4.34 -11.18
N ALA A 568 23.18 -3.54 -10.86
CA ALA A 568 23.33 -2.49 -9.86
C ALA A 568 23.65 -3.12 -8.49
N GLU A 569 24.88 -2.92 -8.03
CA GLU A 569 25.35 -3.35 -6.71
C GLU A 569 25.30 -2.16 -5.75
N LYS A 570 24.47 -2.31 -4.71
CA LYS A 570 24.28 -1.33 -3.64
C LYS A 570 24.04 -2.07 -2.32
N ASN A 571 24.12 -1.34 -1.21
CA ASN A 571 23.60 -1.79 0.08
C ASN A 571 24.25 -3.06 0.69
N TRP A 572 25.48 -3.39 0.30
CA TRP A 572 26.21 -4.48 0.97
C TRP A 572 26.55 -4.07 2.40
N ILE A 573 26.54 -5.03 3.33
CA ILE A 573 26.74 -4.77 4.76
C ILE A 573 28.16 -5.18 5.16
N PRO A 574 29.10 -4.24 5.38
CA PRO A 574 30.44 -4.56 5.85
C PRO A 574 30.43 -5.01 7.32
N PHE A 575 31.31 -5.95 7.66
CA PHE A 575 31.62 -6.33 9.03
C PHE A 575 32.97 -7.05 9.13
N GLN A 576 33.54 -7.10 10.34
CA GLN A 576 34.82 -7.76 10.59
C GLN A 576 34.62 -9.06 11.38
N HIS A 577 35.32 -10.12 10.99
CA HIS A 577 35.39 -11.39 11.73
C HIS A 577 36.82 -11.95 11.70
N GLY A 578 37.38 -12.32 12.85
CA GLY A 578 38.71 -12.95 12.93
C GLY A 578 39.87 -12.11 12.35
N GLY A 579 39.75 -10.78 12.34
CA GLY A 579 40.73 -9.89 11.71
C GLY A 579 40.46 -9.60 10.23
N ASP A 580 39.60 -10.38 9.58
CA ASP A 580 39.28 -10.26 8.16
C ASP A 580 38.01 -9.45 7.91
N LEU A 581 37.94 -8.81 6.73
CA LEU A 581 36.77 -8.09 6.26
C LEU A 581 35.80 -9.02 5.53
N TYR A 582 34.52 -8.90 5.88
CA TYR A 582 33.41 -9.59 5.23
C TYR A 582 32.32 -8.61 4.81
N PHE A 583 31.54 -9.00 3.81
CA PHE A 583 30.32 -8.32 3.41
C PHE A 583 29.15 -9.29 3.34
N VAL A 584 28.00 -8.88 3.88
CA VAL A 584 26.72 -9.48 3.48
C VAL A 584 26.38 -8.93 2.09
N TYR A 585 26.51 -9.78 1.08
CA TYR A 585 26.21 -9.47 -0.32
C TYR A 585 24.70 -9.47 -0.60
N SER A 586 24.00 -10.44 -0.01
CA SER A 586 22.57 -10.66 -0.22
C SER A 586 21.92 -11.15 1.06
N ILE A 587 20.70 -10.68 1.33
CA ILE A 587 19.88 -11.12 2.48
C ILE A 587 19.15 -12.42 2.18
N LEU A 588 18.65 -12.57 0.94
CA LEU A 588 17.90 -13.74 0.50
C LEU A 588 18.26 -14.12 -0.95
N PRO A 589 18.96 -15.25 -1.19
CA PRO A 589 19.58 -16.10 -0.16
C PRO A 589 20.62 -15.30 0.66
N HIS A 590 20.90 -15.75 1.89
CA HIS A 590 21.87 -15.07 2.74
C HIS A 590 23.29 -15.44 2.28
N VAL A 591 23.98 -14.47 1.66
CA VAL A 591 25.31 -14.66 1.07
C VAL A 591 26.29 -13.73 1.73
N VAL A 592 27.34 -14.30 2.33
CA VAL A 592 28.43 -13.56 2.96
C VAL A 592 29.73 -13.86 2.23
N MET A 593 30.55 -12.83 2.00
CA MET A 593 31.79 -12.96 1.24
C MET A 593 32.95 -12.34 2.02
N LYS A 594 34.08 -13.04 2.08
CA LYS A 594 35.35 -12.48 2.54
C LYS A 594 35.91 -11.53 1.48
N VAL A 595 36.42 -10.37 1.87
CA VAL A 595 36.93 -9.33 0.95
C VAL A 595 38.28 -8.82 1.46
N ARG A 596 39.23 -8.61 0.56
CA ARG A 596 40.53 -8.00 0.88
C ARG A 596 40.48 -6.48 0.68
N HIS A 597 41.43 -5.75 1.26
CA HIS A 597 41.52 -4.28 1.15
C HIS A 597 41.65 -3.76 -0.29
N ASP A 598 42.19 -4.57 -1.20
CA ASP A 598 42.30 -4.26 -2.63
C ASP A 598 40.99 -4.48 -3.40
N GLY A 599 39.91 -4.88 -2.72
CA GLY A 599 38.60 -5.19 -3.31
C GLY A 599 38.51 -6.58 -3.94
N THR A 600 39.54 -7.42 -3.82
CA THR A 600 39.49 -8.82 -4.27
C THR A 600 38.71 -9.70 -3.31
N CYS A 601 38.09 -10.74 -3.87
CA CYS A 601 37.11 -11.57 -3.16
C CYS A 601 37.75 -12.89 -2.74
N GLY A 602 37.46 -13.29 -1.51
CA GLY A 602 37.79 -14.60 -0.97
C GLY A 602 36.60 -15.56 -1.03
N SER A 603 36.53 -16.44 -0.03
CA SER A 603 35.46 -17.42 0.13
C SER A 603 34.07 -16.79 0.24
N LYS A 604 33.07 -17.43 -0.37
CA LYS A 604 31.65 -17.15 -0.17
C LYS A 604 31.04 -18.22 0.71
N VAL A 605 30.19 -17.83 1.65
CA VAL A 605 29.40 -18.74 2.47
C VAL A 605 27.92 -18.42 2.33
N TYR A 606 27.11 -19.46 2.40
CA TYR A 606 25.68 -19.40 2.14
C TYR A 606 24.94 -19.90 3.36
N SER A 607 23.86 -19.21 3.71
CA SER A 607 22.87 -19.68 4.67
C SER A 607 21.47 -19.27 4.21
N ASN A 608 20.45 -19.77 4.90
CA ASN A 608 19.08 -19.39 4.61
C ASN A 608 18.27 -19.19 5.90
N PHE A 609 17.16 -18.49 5.77
CA PHE A 609 16.19 -18.25 6.83
C PHE A 609 14.78 -18.53 6.30
N GLY A 610 14.19 -19.64 6.77
CA GLY A 610 12.90 -20.15 6.32
C GLY A 610 11.81 -19.07 6.22
N PRO A 611 11.56 -18.29 7.29
CA PRO A 611 10.50 -17.27 7.28
C PRO A 611 10.64 -16.21 6.17
N LEU A 612 11.86 -15.78 5.83
CA LEU A 612 12.05 -14.82 4.73
C LEU A 612 11.86 -15.48 3.35
N THR A 613 12.24 -16.76 3.23
CA THR A 613 12.00 -17.56 2.01
C THR A 613 10.50 -17.75 1.77
N GLU A 614 9.76 -18.10 2.82
CA GLU A 614 8.30 -18.23 2.79
C GLU A 614 7.63 -16.90 2.42
N LEU A 615 8.04 -15.79 3.03
CA LEU A 615 7.52 -14.46 2.69
C LEU A 615 7.75 -14.11 1.21
N GLN A 616 8.94 -14.41 0.66
CA GLN A 616 9.21 -14.17 -0.75
C GLN A 616 8.37 -15.08 -1.66
N ALA A 617 8.09 -16.31 -1.25
CA ALA A 617 7.23 -17.24 -1.99
C ALA A 617 5.76 -16.81 -1.97
N GLU A 618 5.27 -16.32 -0.83
CA GLU A 618 3.91 -15.78 -0.67
C GLU A 618 3.72 -14.46 -1.42
N GLN A 619 4.78 -13.65 -1.51
CA GLN A 619 4.78 -12.37 -2.21
C GLN A 619 5.92 -12.29 -3.23
N PRO A 620 5.76 -12.97 -4.39
CA PRO A 620 6.74 -12.90 -5.46
C PRO A 620 6.94 -11.44 -5.90
N GLY A 621 8.21 -11.02 -5.99
CA GLY A 621 8.60 -9.67 -6.38
C GLY A 621 9.09 -8.78 -5.24
N LEU A 622 8.94 -9.18 -3.97
CA LEU A 622 9.59 -8.46 -2.87
C LEU A 622 11.12 -8.50 -3.02
N PHE A 623 11.75 -7.33 -2.90
CA PHE A 623 13.19 -7.17 -3.00
C PHE A 623 13.81 -6.93 -1.62
N PHE A 624 14.69 -7.85 -1.21
CA PHE A 624 15.40 -7.80 0.06
C PHE A 624 16.80 -7.21 -0.17
N SER A 625 17.15 -6.19 0.59
CA SER A 625 18.46 -5.54 0.49
C SER A 625 18.97 -5.17 1.85
N GLY A 626 20.29 -5.31 2.03
CA GLY A 626 20.94 -4.91 3.26
C GLY A 626 20.80 -3.40 3.52
N SER A 627 21.21 -2.98 4.70
CA SER A 627 21.50 -1.58 4.98
C SER A 627 22.52 -1.44 6.09
N ALA A 628 23.06 -0.23 6.25
CA ALA A 628 24.10 0.10 7.21
C ALA A 628 25.32 -0.85 7.16
N GLN A 629 26.07 -0.91 8.27
CA GLN A 629 27.10 -1.87 8.62
C GLN A 629 26.56 -2.88 9.65
N ALA A 630 27.25 -4.01 9.87
CA ALA A 630 26.93 -4.90 10.97
C ALA A 630 27.81 -4.60 12.18
N VAL A 631 27.21 -4.69 13.38
CA VAL A 631 27.89 -4.47 14.65
C VAL A 631 27.98 -5.78 15.43
N PHE A 632 29.16 -6.07 15.98
CA PHE A 632 29.38 -7.27 16.78
C PHE A 632 28.88 -7.06 18.21
N ILE A 633 28.07 -8.00 18.70
CA ILE A 633 27.51 -7.99 20.05
C ILE A 633 28.03 -9.20 20.81
N ASN A 634 28.75 -8.93 21.90
CA ASN A 634 29.23 -9.94 22.85
C ASN A 634 28.88 -9.52 24.28
N ASP A 635 27.60 -9.20 24.51
CA ASP A 635 27.06 -8.84 25.82
C ASP A 635 25.78 -9.65 26.04
N THR A 636 25.92 -10.76 26.75
CA THR A 636 24.82 -11.72 26.96
C THR A 636 23.73 -11.16 27.87
N GLU A 637 24.07 -10.22 28.75
CA GLU A 637 23.10 -9.53 29.62
C GLU A 637 22.25 -8.54 28.83
N ALA A 638 22.83 -7.86 27.85
CA ALA A 638 22.11 -6.94 26.98
C ALA A 638 21.15 -7.66 26.02
N THR A 639 21.41 -8.94 25.72
CA THR A 639 20.59 -9.74 24.80
C THR A 639 20.13 -11.05 25.43
N PRO A 640 19.27 -11.02 26.47
CA PRO A 640 18.88 -12.22 27.22
C PRO A 640 18.09 -13.23 26.36
N GLN A 641 17.42 -12.78 25.30
CA GLN A 641 16.74 -13.67 24.33
C GLN A 641 17.68 -14.33 23.31
N LEU A 642 18.95 -13.92 23.27
CA LEU A 642 20.00 -14.54 22.47
C LEU A 642 21.35 -14.38 23.20
N PRO A 643 21.58 -15.11 24.30
CA PRO A 643 22.72 -14.89 25.20
C PRO A 643 23.99 -15.53 24.64
N ARG A 644 24.39 -15.12 23.44
CA ARG A 644 25.61 -15.58 22.76
C ARG A 644 26.15 -14.50 21.81
N PRO A 645 27.45 -14.56 21.44
CA PRO A 645 28.01 -13.67 20.44
C PRO A 645 27.24 -13.72 19.12
N HIS A 646 26.96 -12.56 18.53
CA HIS A 646 26.29 -12.44 17.24
C HIS A 646 26.58 -11.09 16.59
N TYR A 647 26.22 -10.95 15.32
CA TYR A 647 26.15 -9.64 14.67
C TYR A 647 24.71 -9.14 14.63
N LEU A 648 24.54 -7.84 14.77
CA LEU A 648 23.29 -7.11 14.50
C LEU A 648 23.47 -6.29 13.23
N ALA A 649 22.49 -6.34 12.34
CA ALA A 649 22.48 -5.59 11.10
C ALA A 649 21.06 -5.17 10.72
N LEU A 650 20.95 -4.34 9.68
CA LEU A 650 19.69 -3.85 9.17
C LEU A 650 19.47 -4.31 7.73
N PHE A 651 18.22 -4.50 7.35
CA PHE A 651 17.83 -4.69 5.96
C PHE A 651 16.48 -4.03 5.69
N HIS A 652 16.16 -3.83 4.42
CA HIS A 652 14.85 -3.37 4.00
C HIS A 652 14.25 -4.29 2.94
N VAL A 653 12.92 -4.27 2.90
CA VAL A 653 12.11 -4.94 1.90
C VAL A 653 11.41 -3.86 1.08
N LYS A 654 11.62 -3.89 -0.24
CA LYS A 654 10.94 -3.02 -1.18
C LYS A 654 9.87 -3.80 -1.92
N ASP A 655 8.64 -3.30 -1.89
CA ASP A 655 7.58 -3.77 -2.77
C ASP A 655 7.62 -2.96 -4.08
N PRO A 656 7.97 -3.56 -5.23
CA PRO A 656 8.09 -2.84 -6.49
C PRO A 656 6.75 -2.29 -6.99
N ARG A 657 5.61 -2.86 -6.54
CA ARG A 657 4.26 -2.44 -6.97
C ARG A 657 3.83 -1.14 -6.30
N THR A 658 4.20 -0.97 -5.03
CA THR A 658 3.79 0.19 -4.22
C THR A 658 4.94 1.17 -3.98
N ALA A 659 6.16 0.81 -4.36
CA ALA A 659 7.41 1.50 -4.05
C ALA A 659 7.64 1.74 -2.54
N ARG A 660 6.92 1.02 -1.67
CA ARG A 660 7.05 1.14 -0.21
C ARG A 660 8.25 0.36 0.30
N TYR A 661 8.84 0.88 1.35
CA TYR A 661 9.96 0.27 2.07
C TYR A 661 9.54 -0.11 3.48
N ALA A 662 9.84 -1.34 3.89
CA ALA A 662 9.76 -1.79 5.27
C ALA A 662 11.18 -2.13 5.76
N HIS A 663 11.53 -1.67 6.96
CA HIS A 663 12.88 -1.83 7.51
C HIS A 663 12.86 -2.79 8.68
N PHE A 664 13.90 -3.61 8.80
CA PHE A 664 14.01 -4.65 9.81
C PHE A 664 15.44 -4.67 10.35
N ALA A 665 15.57 -4.87 11.65
CA ALA A 665 16.80 -5.36 12.24
C ALA A 665 16.85 -6.89 12.20
N TYR A 666 18.02 -7.46 12.03
CA TYR A 666 18.23 -8.90 12.11
C TYR A 666 19.55 -9.24 12.76
N ARG A 667 19.61 -10.44 13.32
CA ARG A 667 20.80 -11.00 13.96
C ARG A 667 21.29 -12.19 13.18
N PHE A 668 22.60 -12.33 13.03
CA PHE A 668 23.21 -13.50 12.42
C PHE A 668 24.40 -14.01 13.24
N ASN A 669 24.72 -15.29 13.07
CA ASN A 669 25.73 -15.99 13.86
C ASN A 669 27.09 -15.28 13.76
N ALA A 670 27.86 -15.29 14.86
CA ALA A 670 29.20 -14.70 14.90
C ALA A 670 30.21 -15.47 14.04
N ASP A 671 29.99 -16.78 13.88
CA ASP A 671 30.87 -17.68 13.14
C ASP A 671 30.22 -18.14 11.81
N PRO A 672 31.03 -18.50 10.78
CA PRO A 672 30.55 -19.14 9.58
C PRO A 672 29.63 -20.35 9.88
N PRO A 673 28.53 -20.54 9.15
CA PRO A 673 28.16 -19.89 7.88
C PRO A 673 27.39 -18.56 8.06
N PHE A 674 27.52 -17.87 9.20
CA PHE A 674 26.86 -16.60 9.50
C PHE A 674 25.34 -16.68 9.34
N GLN A 675 24.74 -17.77 9.84
CA GLN A 675 23.32 -18.03 9.69
C GLN A 675 22.47 -16.93 10.33
N ILE A 676 21.42 -16.46 9.64
CA ILE A 676 20.41 -15.57 10.24
C ILE A 676 19.71 -16.31 11.38
N LEU A 677 19.69 -15.69 12.55
CA LEU A 677 19.16 -16.25 13.78
C LEU A 677 17.78 -15.71 14.11
N GLN A 678 17.59 -14.39 13.96
CA GLN A 678 16.37 -13.69 14.32
C GLN A 678 16.17 -12.49 13.39
N VAL A 679 14.91 -12.20 13.08
CA VAL A 679 14.48 -10.98 12.38
C VAL A 679 13.46 -10.29 13.28
N SER A 680 13.61 -8.99 13.47
CA SER A 680 12.69 -8.17 14.27
C SER A 680 11.34 -7.97 13.57
N SER A 681 10.36 -7.43 14.29
CA SER A 681 9.23 -6.76 13.65
C SER A 681 9.72 -5.56 12.84
N GLN A 682 8.87 -5.04 11.94
CA GLN A 682 9.18 -3.82 11.21
C GLN A 682 9.58 -2.70 12.19
N LEU A 683 10.70 -2.03 11.90
CA LEU A 683 11.16 -0.87 12.65
C LEU A 683 10.17 0.28 12.43
N PRO A 684 9.74 0.98 13.49
CA PRO A 684 8.75 2.05 13.42
C PRO A 684 9.38 3.36 12.92
N LEU A 685 10.11 3.31 11.81
CA LEU A 685 10.78 4.48 11.23
C LEU A 685 9.73 5.45 10.69
N LYS A 686 9.86 6.73 11.06
CA LYS A 686 9.01 7.79 10.54
C LYS A 686 9.55 8.27 9.21
N ALA A 687 8.70 8.24 8.20
CA ALA A 687 9.02 8.76 6.88
C ALA A 687 8.75 10.26 6.84
N ALA A 688 9.71 11.04 6.33
CA ALA A 688 9.42 12.40 5.90
C ALA A 688 8.48 12.35 4.69
N GLN A 689 7.63 13.36 4.53
CA GLN A 689 6.78 13.43 3.34
C GLN A 689 7.63 13.59 2.08
N ALA A 690 7.22 12.94 1.00
CA ALA A 690 7.91 13.09 -0.27
C ALA A 690 7.59 14.46 -0.87
N GLU A 691 8.61 15.13 -1.41
CA GLU A 691 8.40 16.28 -2.28
C GLU A 691 7.51 15.84 -3.47
N GLY A 692 6.32 16.45 -3.60
CA GLY A 692 5.39 16.15 -4.69
C GLY A 692 4.32 15.08 -4.42
N GLY A 693 4.01 14.77 -3.16
CA GLY A 693 2.85 13.92 -2.80
C GLY A 693 3.07 12.41 -2.98
N GLY A 694 4.32 11.99 -3.25
CA GLY A 694 4.70 10.57 -3.23
C GLY A 694 4.61 9.97 -1.82
N SER A 695 4.67 8.63 -1.72
CA SER A 695 4.79 7.97 -0.42
C SER A 695 6.08 8.42 0.26
N GLY A 696 5.98 9.00 1.46
CA GLY A 696 7.15 9.34 2.25
C GLY A 696 8.10 8.14 2.40
N ILE A 697 9.41 8.42 2.45
CA ILE A 697 10.45 7.39 2.58
C ILE A 697 11.25 7.67 3.86
N ALA A 698 11.37 6.65 4.71
CA ALA A 698 12.44 6.56 5.71
C ALA A 698 13.45 5.53 5.21
N PHE A 699 14.75 5.76 5.41
CA PHE A 699 15.77 4.81 5.00
C PHE A 699 16.88 4.69 6.06
N ALA A 700 16.86 3.58 6.81
CA ALA A 700 17.87 3.34 7.83
C ALA A 700 19.24 3.13 7.15
N SER A 701 20.26 3.90 7.54
CA SER A 701 21.50 4.01 6.77
C SER A 701 22.77 3.74 7.59
N GLY A 702 22.70 3.86 8.91
CA GLY A 702 23.79 3.58 9.85
C GLY A 702 23.35 2.62 10.95
N LEU A 703 24.31 2.05 11.66
CA LEU A 703 24.04 1.26 12.86
C LEU A 703 25.21 1.38 13.83
N GLY A 704 24.97 1.96 14.99
CA GLY A 704 25.96 2.12 16.04
C GLY A 704 25.53 1.48 17.35
N ILE A 705 26.49 1.10 18.18
CA ILE A 705 26.25 0.67 19.55
C ILE A 705 27.11 1.51 20.48
N ARG A 706 26.51 1.97 21.58
CA ARG A 706 27.20 2.67 22.67
C ARG A 706 26.51 2.35 24.00
N ASP A 707 27.24 1.82 24.98
CA ASP A 707 26.75 1.48 26.33
C ASP A 707 25.36 0.79 26.35
N ARG A 708 25.24 -0.30 25.58
CA ARG A 708 24.01 -1.10 25.39
C ARG A 708 22.85 -0.39 24.66
N GLN A 709 23.03 0.85 24.20
CA GLN A 709 22.09 1.54 23.30
C GLN A 709 22.42 1.23 21.84
N VAL A 710 21.38 1.03 21.03
CA VAL A 710 21.49 0.88 19.57
C VAL A 710 21.03 2.18 18.92
N VAL A 711 21.85 2.72 18.02
CA VAL A 711 21.58 3.93 17.23
C VAL A 711 21.39 3.51 15.77
N VAL A 712 20.28 3.89 15.16
CA VAL A 712 19.87 3.52 13.79
C VAL A 712 19.81 4.75 12.89
#